data_AF-A0A1E5LBI0-F1
#
_entry.id   AF-A0A1E5LBI0-F1
#
_cell.length_a   1.000
_cell.length_b   1.000
_cell.length_c   1.000
_cell.angle_alpha   90.00
_cell.angle_beta   90.00
_cell.angle_gamma   90.00
#
_symmetry.space_group_name_H-M   'P 1'
#
loop_
_entity.id
_entity.type
_entity.pdbx_description
1 polymer ?
#
loop_
_entity_poly.entity_id
_entity_poly.type
_entity_poly.pdbx_seq_one_letter_code
_entity_poly.pdbx_strand_id
1 'polypeptide(L)'
;MIQWGWFQKAINVSLAIILVVGLFFSIGMSGNAEQIEPQLDVIVSPSQSSVIKPVGGPAEASLDFELVPRGEITSGIRQPIEVVFVFDLSGSMGGEIYKAGGGSIKKITSARVALQHAINYFKDNGLEEDRFALVPFSDDVGFYNGEWREGSFLDFVNLRKIQTLHGRSSAAYMSVGGGTNYTQALSKANQLLENTSVNKNVIFLTDGMPTISKEIEESGRIIHYELGTLTTGKEIGSIFYNNSDGSKVNISPPSTVDKTDYVKNQIRNHAKKQAEEMARNNIKLYSIGFGQRNDIDMEFLTELSNITGAEAKKATADDLSEIFTEFSETIDKLQMSEVQLKIKIPDNVGLQADANVTKDDEGYTIINLSDVPYEVGAGTPVLALEDKLRSLPLTFSKAGEYTFDDMKLVYKDLEGNQITPKQLDPVSISVVDLTIPKLEGKAEIVNPELASNLYKTVDKQGTEHLNNEFTVKYDFSLVGGNASGELRNIVIEQPLPEGVAWSSDPTSSIKEKEENGQKYLEIPFENYDYDNGVSGNKNEELKLDLTSSNPNINSFKGFAEVNVLESTNGKWELQIVTNSNFDKENNYKLTFNDGTEEYLSLKENDSFKAEYSVQPVKLTQMRANDNPDIEQPTTIPHVLQQEVNFKVNWAVKDVKLPEAKVIYRDSNNSTQEQEETVTPPDDKINMTVLLESNRTDNLKYIGDFEGRISLKYDDTDVMEVYAKSQKGDLIKGINIKSMNYSTDDSKVIEVTYKDGSKGYLNPFSFDADSYEVIGIHPKNLKDHLINEITSDLDNVSWEITSEDLDMAILSSEGVIQYNHVTPKVGMVTIQATLQVNGNDLYSDTAIVDIQSGLKKIKIEPEHNLNIGETVILTASPYPSDAFLIGVEWEKSNNNIDIAVNEKKIGEVSVTRRDEGKTILKVISSEDKNIWNATIITNNNIDTPDTPDTPDTPDTPDTPDTPDTPENNKW
;
A
#
# COMPACT_ATOMS: atom_id res chain seq x y z
N MET A 1 9.27 18.99 39.50
CA MET A 1 8.13 19.91 39.75
C MET A 1 7.02 19.43 38.82
N ILE A 2 6.34 18.34 39.18
CA ILE A 2 5.09 18.24 39.97
C ILE A 2 3.88 18.85 39.24
N GLN A 3 2.94 17.94 38.95
CA GLN A 3 1.55 18.06 38.47
C GLN A 3 1.33 18.04 36.96
N TRP A 4 0.32 17.26 36.56
CA TRP A 4 -0.26 16.97 35.22
C TRP A 4 -0.37 15.48 34.83
N GLY A 5 -0.28 14.56 35.81
CA GLY A 5 -0.48 13.11 35.59
C GLY A 5 -1.72 12.47 36.22
N TRP A 6 -2.73 13.24 36.67
CA TRP A 6 -3.82 12.71 37.52
C TRP A 6 -5.25 13.09 37.08
N PHE A 7 -5.51 13.42 35.81
CA PHE A 7 -6.87 13.73 35.33
C PHE A 7 -7.36 12.96 34.08
N GLN A 8 -6.62 11.96 33.60
CA GLN A 8 -7.00 11.14 32.42
C GLN A 8 -7.31 9.66 32.75
N LYS A 9 -7.39 9.30 34.03
CA LYS A 9 -7.72 7.92 34.49
C LYS A 9 -9.03 7.80 35.29
N ALA A 10 -9.83 8.86 35.36
CA ALA A 10 -11.05 8.91 36.17
C ALA A 10 -12.36 9.12 35.37
N ILE A 11 -12.33 9.11 34.03
CA ILE A 11 -13.54 9.30 33.20
C ILE A 11 -13.88 8.06 32.34
N ASN A 12 -12.95 7.13 32.08
CA ASN A 12 -13.23 5.89 31.32
C ASN A 12 -13.44 4.62 32.17
N VAL A 13 -13.62 4.76 33.49
CA VAL A 13 -13.88 3.61 34.41
C VAL A 13 -15.27 3.71 35.09
N SER A 14 -16.09 4.68 34.72
CA SER A 14 -17.43 4.87 35.33
C SER A 14 -18.61 4.68 34.37
N LEU A 15 -18.41 4.25 33.12
CA LEU A 15 -19.50 3.85 32.21
C LEU A 15 -19.54 2.36 31.84
N ALA A 16 -18.52 1.57 32.17
CA ALA A 16 -18.51 0.12 31.91
C ALA A 16 -18.95 -0.76 33.12
N ILE A 17 -19.33 -0.15 34.25
CA ILE A 17 -19.68 -0.86 35.50
C ILE A 17 -21.20 -0.85 35.79
N ILE A 18 -22.02 -0.19 34.96
CA ILE A 18 -23.49 -0.22 35.13
C ILE A 18 -24.19 -1.25 34.23
N LEU A 19 -23.49 -1.88 33.26
CA LEU A 19 -24.12 -2.82 32.32
C LEU A 19 -23.93 -4.32 32.62
N VAL A 20 -23.28 -4.73 33.73
CA VAL A 20 -23.05 -6.18 34.04
C VAL A 20 -23.36 -6.58 35.51
N VAL A 21 -24.06 -5.75 36.29
CA VAL A 21 -24.52 -6.14 37.67
C VAL A 21 -26.04 -5.99 37.84
N GLY A 22 -26.80 -6.31 36.78
CA GLY A 22 -28.27 -6.39 36.81
C GLY A 22 -28.83 -7.82 36.80
N LEU A 23 -27.99 -8.84 36.64
CA LEU A 23 -28.37 -10.25 36.63
C LEU A 23 -27.45 -10.99 37.59
N PHE A 24 -28.04 -11.81 38.48
CA PHE A 24 -27.41 -12.60 39.56
C PHE A 24 -27.25 -11.95 40.94
N PHE A 25 -28.37 -11.54 41.55
CA PHE A 25 -28.58 -11.73 43.00
C PHE A 25 -30.00 -12.22 43.27
N SER A 26 -30.22 -13.53 43.20
CA SER A 26 -31.37 -14.20 43.82
C SER A 26 -31.01 -14.53 45.27
N ILE A 27 -31.17 -13.54 46.16
CA ILE A 27 -31.38 -13.80 47.58
C ILE A 27 -32.87 -13.64 47.83
N GLY A 28 -33.49 -14.73 48.27
CA GLY A 28 -34.92 -14.76 48.62
C GLY A 28 -35.26 -13.68 49.65
N MET A 29 -35.89 -12.61 49.17
CA MET A 29 -36.82 -11.81 49.96
C MET A 29 -38.14 -11.81 49.21
N SER A 30 -39.16 -12.36 49.85
CA SER A 30 -40.55 -12.25 49.44
C SER A 30 -41.00 -10.79 49.56
N GLY A 31 -40.68 -9.99 48.53
CA GLY A 31 -41.40 -8.78 48.19
C GLY A 31 -42.30 -9.10 47.00
N ASN A 32 -43.54 -8.61 47.00
CA ASN A 32 -44.38 -8.65 45.80
C ASN A 32 -43.61 -7.98 44.67
N ALA A 33 -43.29 -8.72 43.60
CA ALA A 33 -42.76 -8.13 42.39
C ALA A 33 -43.79 -7.10 41.90
N GLU A 34 -43.36 -5.85 41.72
CA GLU A 34 -44.15 -4.83 41.05
C GLU A 34 -44.48 -5.36 39.65
N GLN A 35 -45.78 -5.52 39.35
CA GLN A 35 -46.21 -5.91 38.02
C GLN A 35 -45.83 -4.79 37.07
N ILE A 36 -44.91 -5.06 36.14
CA ILE A 36 -44.47 -4.07 35.15
C ILE A 36 -45.62 -3.87 34.16
N GLU A 37 -46.15 -2.65 34.10
CA GLU A 37 -47.19 -2.29 33.13
C GLU A 37 -46.68 -2.42 31.68
N PRO A 38 -47.54 -2.79 30.72
CA PRO A 38 -47.16 -2.85 29.32
C PRO A 38 -46.61 -1.51 28.79
N GLN A 39 -45.42 -1.53 28.19
CA GLN A 39 -44.81 -0.35 27.55
C GLN A 39 -43.81 -0.74 26.46
N LEU A 40 -43.42 0.24 25.62
CA LEU A 40 -42.37 0.07 24.61
C LEU A 40 -41.14 0.91 24.96
N ASP A 41 -39.97 0.30 24.77
CA ASP A 41 -38.66 0.94 24.80
C ASP A 41 -37.96 0.76 23.45
N VAL A 42 -36.95 1.58 23.18
CA VAL A 42 -36.11 1.46 21.99
C VAL A 42 -34.66 1.61 22.40
N ILE A 43 -33.81 0.71 21.90
CA ILE A 43 -32.35 0.87 21.96
C ILE A 43 -31.91 1.46 20.63
N VAL A 44 -31.06 2.48 20.69
CA VAL A 44 -30.51 3.15 19.50
C VAL A 44 -29.00 2.93 19.48
N SER A 45 -28.48 2.48 18.35
CA SER A 45 -27.03 2.32 18.14
C SER A 45 -26.65 2.83 16.75
N PRO A 46 -25.49 3.52 16.60
CA PRO A 46 -24.95 3.73 15.27
C PRO A 46 -24.39 2.41 14.70
N SER A 47 -24.52 2.17 13.40
CA SER A 47 -23.90 0.99 12.77
C SER A 47 -22.37 1.00 12.85
N GLN A 48 -21.80 2.20 12.99
CA GLN A 48 -20.39 2.42 13.27
C GLN A 48 -20.20 3.74 14.03
N SER A 49 -19.35 3.71 15.06
CA SER A 49 -19.00 4.91 15.84
C SER A 49 -18.13 5.90 15.07
N SER A 50 -17.41 5.43 14.04
CA SER A 50 -16.60 6.25 13.14
C SER A 50 -16.76 5.79 11.70
N VAL A 51 -16.90 6.73 10.77
CA VAL A 51 -17.01 6.48 9.33
C VAL A 51 -16.05 7.36 8.55
N ILE A 52 -15.46 6.82 7.49
CA ILE A 52 -14.56 7.54 6.59
C ILE A 52 -15.39 8.15 5.47
N LYS A 53 -15.22 9.44 5.22
CA LYS A 53 -15.81 10.12 4.07
C LYS A 53 -14.93 9.91 2.83
N PRO A 54 -15.46 9.28 1.75
CA PRO A 54 -14.70 9.05 0.52
C PRO A 54 -14.41 10.35 -0.26
N VAL A 55 -13.40 10.31 -1.13
CA VAL A 55 -13.13 11.41 -2.07
C VAL A 55 -14.29 11.55 -3.05
N GLY A 56 -14.84 12.76 -3.17
CA GLY A 56 -15.90 13.07 -4.15
C GLY A 56 -17.32 12.58 -3.78
N GLY A 57 -17.49 11.86 -2.68
CA GLY A 57 -18.79 11.37 -2.20
C GLY A 57 -19.09 11.74 -0.73
N PRO A 58 -20.33 11.54 -0.27
CA PRO A 58 -20.67 11.58 1.14
C PRO A 58 -20.17 10.31 1.86
N ALA A 59 -19.98 10.39 3.18
CA ALA A 59 -19.82 9.19 4.01
C ALA A 59 -21.20 8.54 4.21
N GLU A 60 -21.26 7.23 4.38
CA GLU A 60 -22.51 6.48 4.57
C GLU A 60 -22.46 5.70 5.88
N ALA A 61 -23.49 5.84 6.70
CA ALA A 61 -23.69 5.07 7.93
C ALA A 61 -25.18 4.93 8.20
N SER A 62 -25.56 4.30 9.30
CA SER A 62 -26.96 4.19 9.73
C SER A 62 -27.11 4.33 11.23
N LEU A 63 -28.34 4.64 11.65
CA LEU A 63 -28.78 4.42 13.03
C LEU A 63 -29.67 3.19 13.04
N ASP A 64 -29.35 2.24 13.91
CA ASP A 64 -30.08 1.01 14.09
C ASP A 64 -30.90 1.09 15.38
N PHE A 65 -32.15 0.66 15.29
CA PHE A 65 -33.16 0.76 16.33
C PHE A 65 -33.67 -0.63 16.67
N GLU A 66 -33.65 -0.98 17.95
CA GLU A 66 -34.21 -2.22 18.48
C GLU A 66 -35.43 -1.90 19.34
N LEU A 67 -36.61 -2.33 18.89
CA LEU A 67 -37.87 -2.18 19.63
C LEU A 67 -37.95 -3.25 20.73
N VAL A 68 -38.18 -2.82 21.98
CA VAL A 68 -38.18 -3.68 23.16
C VAL A 68 -39.53 -3.55 23.89
N PRO A 69 -40.46 -4.50 23.71
CA PRO A 69 -41.68 -4.54 24.49
C PRO A 69 -41.40 -4.96 25.95
N ARG A 70 -42.23 -4.48 26.87
CA ARG A 70 -42.17 -4.84 28.30
C ARG A 70 -43.56 -5.12 28.86
N GLY A 71 -43.56 -5.75 30.03
CA GLY A 71 -44.78 -6.00 30.80
C GLY A 71 -45.60 -7.14 30.25
N GLU A 72 -46.66 -7.47 30.97
CA GLU A 72 -47.63 -8.51 30.60
C GLU A 72 -49.05 -7.99 30.83
N ILE A 73 -50.02 -8.60 30.16
CA ILE A 73 -51.44 -8.29 30.35
C ILE A 73 -52.19 -9.49 30.92
N THR A 74 -53.10 -9.21 31.86
CA THR A 74 -53.96 -10.21 32.50
C THR A 74 -55.42 -10.15 31.99
N SER A 75 -55.81 -9.05 31.33
CA SER A 75 -57.09 -8.88 30.64
C SER A 75 -57.03 -7.69 29.68
N GLY A 76 -57.79 -7.74 28.59
CA GLY A 76 -57.93 -6.62 27.65
C GLY A 76 -58.80 -7.02 26.46
N ILE A 77 -59.38 -6.02 25.80
CA ILE A 77 -60.06 -6.17 24.50
C ILE A 77 -59.43 -5.13 23.58
N ARG A 78 -59.12 -5.50 22.34
CA ARG A 78 -58.55 -4.57 21.37
C ARG A 78 -59.48 -3.40 21.07
N GLN A 79 -58.92 -2.32 20.55
CA GLN A 79 -59.70 -1.19 20.04
C GLN A 79 -60.45 -1.55 18.75
N PRO A 80 -61.55 -0.85 18.40
CA PRO A 80 -62.18 -0.96 17.09
C PRO A 80 -61.21 -0.65 15.96
N ILE A 81 -61.37 -1.33 14.83
CA ILE A 81 -60.50 -1.18 13.66
C ILE A 81 -61.26 -0.69 12.43
N GLU A 82 -60.51 -0.11 11.50
CA GLU A 82 -60.95 0.13 10.13
C GLU A 82 -60.08 -0.59 9.13
N VAL A 83 -60.72 -1.30 8.20
CA VAL A 83 -60.03 -2.05 7.16
C VAL A 83 -60.58 -1.69 5.79
N VAL A 84 -59.72 -1.17 4.92
CA VAL A 84 -60.03 -0.96 3.50
C VAL A 84 -59.39 -2.08 2.69
N PHE A 85 -60.20 -2.91 2.05
CA PHE A 85 -59.72 -3.88 1.08
C PHE A 85 -59.53 -3.18 -0.27
N VAL A 86 -58.30 -3.09 -0.74
CA VAL A 86 -57.97 -2.50 -2.04
C VAL A 86 -57.62 -3.64 -3.00
N PHE A 87 -58.38 -3.76 -4.08
CA PHE A 87 -58.49 -5.02 -4.80
C PHE A 87 -58.33 -4.84 -6.32
N ASP A 88 -57.25 -5.38 -6.86
CA ASP A 88 -56.89 -5.26 -8.28
C ASP A 88 -57.85 -6.04 -9.19
N LEU A 89 -58.33 -5.37 -10.24
CA LEU A 89 -59.19 -5.89 -11.30
C LEU A 89 -58.56 -5.68 -12.69
N SER A 90 -57.25 -5.44 -12.78
CA SER A 90 -56.52 -5.29 -14.03
C SER A 90 -56.68 -6.52 -14.95
N GLY A 91 -56.37 -6.34 -16.24
CA GLY A 91 -56.49 -7.41 -17.23
C GLY A 91 -55.67 -8.67 -16.88
N SER A 92 -54.52 -8.52 -16.21
CA SER A 92 -53.66 -9.62 -15.77
C SER A 92 -54.35 -10.54 -14.76
N MET A 93 -55.23 -10.01 -13.91
CA MET A 93 -56.06 -10.78 -12.97
C MET A 93 -57.02 -11.76 -13.68
N GLY A 94 -57.27 -11.57 -14.98
CA GLY A 94 -58.03 -12.51 -15.82
C GLY A 94 -57.26 -13.77 -16.22
N GLY A 95 -55.93 -13.75 -16.06
CA GLY A 95 -55.03 -14.84 -16.38
C GLY A 95 -55.20 -16.06 -15.47
N GLU A 96 -54.61 -17.17 -15.91
CA GLU A 96 -54.55 -18.42 -15.15
C GLU A 96 -53.28 -18.49 -14.30
N ILE A 97 -53.38 -19.11 -13.13
CA ILE A 97 -52.26 -19.45 -12.26
C ILE A 97 -52.29 -20.95 -11.95
N TYR A 98 -51.12 -21.56 -11.92
CA TYR A 98 -50.95 -23.00 -11.70
C TYR A 98 -50.87 -23.34 -10.21
N LYS A 99 -51.49 -24.46 -9.82
CA LYS A 99 -51.44 -25.03 -8.47
C LYS A 99 -50.31 -26.05 -8.33
N ALA A 100 -49.76 -26.23 -7.12
CA ALA A 100 -48.69 -27.19 -6.85
C ALA A 100 -49.08 -28.65 -7.16
N GLY A 101 -50.36 -28.99 -7.04
CA GLY A 101 -50.92 -30.33 -7.32
C GLY A 101 -51.35 -30.57 -8.78
N GLY A 102 -51.10 -29.62 -9.68
CA GLY A 102 -51.56 -29.66 -11.07
C GLY A 102 -52.95 -29.01 -11.27
N GLY A 103 -53.18 -28.52 -12.49
CA GLY A 103 -54.36 -27.72 -12.86
C GLY A 103 -54.12 -26.20 -12.77
N SER A 104 -55.01 -25.43 -13.39
CA SER A 104 -54.98 -23.97 -13.37
C SER A 104 -56.29 -23.40 -12.83
N ILE A 105 -56.20 -22.24 -12.18
CA ILE A 105 -57.34 -21.46 -11.73
C ILE A 105 -57.16 -20.01 -12.17
N LYS A 106 -58.25 -19.30 -12.46
CA LYS A 106 -58.15 -17.87 -12.76
C LYS A 106 -57.72 -17.11 -11.52
N LYS A 107 -56.76 -16.20 -11.65
CA LYS A 107 -56.25 -15.38 -10.55
C LYS A 107 -57.40 -14.66 -9.82
N ILE A 108 -58.28 -13.98 -10.55
CA ILE A 108 -59.45 -13.30 -9.97
C ILE A 108 -60.37 -14.24 -9.17
N THR A 109 -60.49 -15.51 -9.55
CA THR A 109 -61.29 -16.47 -8.78
C THR A 109 -60.65 -16.75 -7.43
N SER A 110 -59.35 -17.03 -7.39
CA SER A 110 -58.62 -17.21 -6.13
C SER A 110 -58.68 -15.97 -5.25
N ALA A 111 -58.47 -14.79 -5.84
CA ALA A 111 -58.51 -13.51 -5.14
C ALA A 111 -59.85 -13.25 -4.44
N ARG A 112 -60.98 -13.53 -5.12
CA ARG A 112 -62.31 -13.39 -4.50
C ARG A 112 -62.53 -14.38 -3.36
N VAL A 113 -62.04 -15.61 -3.50
CA VAL A 113 -62.11 -16.62 -2.42
C VAL A 113 -61.30 -16.17 -1.22
N ALA A 114 -60.10 -15.63 -1.43
CA ALA A 114 -59.26 -15.13 -0.34
C ALA A 114 -59.88 -13.93 0.40
N LEU A 115 -60.42 -12.96 -0.35
CA LEU A 115 -61.20 -11.87 0.26
C LEU A 115 -62.39 -12.40 1.06
N GLN A 116 -63.04 -13.48 0.58
CA GLN A 116 -64.14 -14.10 1.32
C GLN A 116 -63.70 -14.75 2.63
N HIS A 117 -62.51 -15.35 2.66
CA HIS A 117 -61.94 -15.90 3.88
C HIS A 117 -61.70 -14.78 4.92
N ALA A 118 -61.10 -13.66 4.51
CA ALA A 118 -60.93 -12.50 5.37
C ALA A 118 -62.26 -11.94 5.90
N ILE A 119 -63.29 -11.80 5.05
CA ILE A 119 -64.63 -11.37 5.46
C ILE A 119 -65.25 -12.33 6.49
N ASN A 120 -65.09 -13.64 6.30
CA ASN A 120 -65.60 -14.63 7.25
C ASN A 120 -64.84 -14.57 8.57
N TYR A 121 -63.52 -14.42 8.53
CA TYR A 121 -62.70 -14.25 9.72
C TYR A 121 -63.19 -13.07 10.58
N PHE A 122 -63.32 -11.87 9.98
CA PHE A 122 -63.81 -10.71 10.72
C PHE A 122 -65.25 -10.88 11.19
N LYS A 123 -66.11 -11.54 10.41
CA LYS A 123 -67.48 -11.85 10.85
C LYS A 123 -67.52 -12.68 12.13
N ASP A 124 -66.57 -13.61 12.29
CA ASP A 124 -66.54 -14.55 13.39
C ASP A 124 -65.76 -14.01 14.61
N ASN A 125 -64.79 -13.12 14.41
CA ASN A 125 -63.89 -12.63 15.46
C ASN A 125 -63.97 -11.11 15.75
N GLY A 126 -64.46 -10.31 14.80
CA GLY A 126 -64.44 -8.86 14.87
C GLY A 126 -65.39 -8.26 15.92
N LEU A 127 -65.17 -6.99 16.23
CA LEU A 127 -66.01 -6.17 17.11
C LEU A 127 -67.15 -5.50 16.32
N GLU A 128 -68.26 -5.19 17.00
CA GLU A 128 -69.44 -4.62 16.34
C GLU A 128 -69.14 -3.25 15.70
N GLU A 129 -68.26 -2.49 16.34
CA GLU A 129 -67.79 -1.16 15.96
C GLU A 129 -66.79 -1.16 14.81
N ASP A 130 -66.24 -2.32 14.44
CA ASP A 130 -65.30 -2.41 13.32
C ASP A 130 -65.96 -2.02 12.01
N ARG A 131 -65.21 -1.31 11.16
CA ARG A 131 -65.69 -0.84 9.87
C ARG A 131 -64.84 -1.33 8.72
N PHE A 132 -65.52 -1.75 7.65
CA PHE A 132 -64.90 -2.35 6.47
C PHE A 132 -65.33 -1.62 5.21
N ALA A 133 -64.40 -1.36 4.30
CA ALA A 133 -64.64 -0.77 2.99
C ALA A 133 -63.96 -1.58 1.88
N LEU A 134 -64.38 -1.37 0.64
CA LEU A 134 -63.83 -2.07 -0.53
C LEU A 134 -63.58 -1.10 -1.68
N VAL A 135 -62.35 -1.08 -2.17
CA VAL A 135 -61.86 -0.24 -3.26
C VAL A 135 -61.35 -1.14 -4.39
N PRO A 136 -62.20 -1.53 -5.35
CA PRO A 136 -61.74 -2.20 -6.55
C PRO A 136 -61.11 -1.21 -7.53
N PHE A 137 -60.04 -1.61 -8.23
CA PHE A 137 -59.34 -0.72 -9.16
C PHE A 137 -58.81 -1.42 -10.42
N SER A 138 -58.63 -0.65 -11.49
CA SER A 138 -57.94 -1.05 -12.73
C SER A 138 -57.18 0.15 -13.31
N ASP A 139 -57.64 0.74 -14.43
CA ASP A 139 -57.16 2.02 -14.97
C ASP A 139 -57.40 3.19 -14.00
N ASP A 140 -58.42 3.04 -13.16
CA ASP A 140 -58.85 3.98 -12.13
C ASP A 140 -59.73 3.25 -11.10
N VAL A 141 -60.13 3.94 -10.03
CA VAL A 141 -60.97 3.39 -8.98
C VAL A 141 -62.40 3.19 -9.46
N GLY A 142 -62.94 1.97 -9.26
CA GLY A 142 -64.31 1.64 -9.61
C GLY A 142 -64.60 1.57 -11.12
N PHE A 143 -63.57 1.63 -11.97
CA PHE A 143 -63.67 1.48 -13.42
C PHE A 143 -63.64 0.02 -13.85
N TYR A 144 -64.54 -0.33 -14.77
CA TYR A 144 -64.67 -1.64 -15.36
C TYR A 144 -64.60 -1.52 -16.89
N ASN A 145 -63.57 -2.10 -17.52
CA ASN A 145 -63.46 -2.16 -18.99
C ASN A 145 -63.57 -0.79 -19.69
N GLY A 146 -63.07 0.29 -19.05
CA GLY A 146 -63.18 1.67 -19.52
C GLY A 146 -64.52 2.36 -19.23
N GLU A 147 -65.46 1.70 -18.55
CA GLU A 147 -66.75 2.29 -18.13
C GLU A 147 -66.85 2.39 -16.61
N TRP A 148 -67.29 3.55 -16.13
CA TRP A 148 -67.60 3.76 -14.71
C TRP A 148 -68.89 3.03 -14.34
N ARG A 149 -68.89 2.27 -13.25
CA ARG A 149 -70.10 1.61 -12.72
C ARG A 149 -70.44 2.13 -11.34
N GLU A 150 -71.59 2.78 -11.21
CA GLU A 150 -72.12 3.26 -9.93
C GLU A 150 -72.26 2.09 -8.93
N GLY A 151 -71.65 2.24 -7.74
CA GLY A 151 -71.67 1.22 -6.68
C GLY A 151 -70.64 0.08 -6.82
N SER A 152 -69.58 0.26 -7.63
CA SER A 152 -68.45 -0.67 -7.69
C SER A 152 -67.57 -0.61 -6.44
N PHE A 153 -67.32 0.57 -5.88
CA PHE A 153 -66.71 0.73 -4.55
C PHE A 153 -67.77 0.67 -3.45
N LEU A 154 -67.36 0.23 -2.26
CA LEU A 154 -68.20 0.19 -1.07
C LEU A 154 -67.56 1.08 0.01
N ASP A 155 -68.30 2.10 0.43
CA ASP A 155 -67.97 2.92 1.60
C ASP A 155 -68.12 2.09 2.90
N PHE A 156 -67.64 2.61 4.02
CA PHE A 156 -67.59 1.88 5.29
C PHE A 156 -68.94 1.30 5.70
N VAL A 157 -68.92 0.00 5.99
CA VAL A 157 -70.00 -0.72 6.65
C VAL A 157 -69.49 -1.31 7.95
N ASN A 158 -70.36 -1.39 8.96
CA ASN A 158 -70.01 -2.06 10.21
C ASN A 158 -70.10 -3.58 10.09
N LEU A 159 -69.62 -4.28 11.13
CA LEU A 159 -69.61 -5.75 11.18
C LEU A 159 -70.97 -6.39 10.85
N ARG A 160 -72.08 -5.82 11.36
CA ARG A 160 -73.45 -6.31 11.08
C ARG A 160 -73.81 -6.33 9.59
N LYS A 161 -73.14 -5.50 8.80
CA LYS A 161 -73.33 -5.37 7.35
C LYS A 161 -72.12 -5.87 6.57
N ILE A 162 -71.14 -6.53 7.17
CA ILE A 162 -69.93 -6.99 6.49
C ILE A 162 -70.22 -7.92 5.29
N GLN A 163 -71.34 -8.67 5.34
CA GLN A 163 -71.79 -9.49 4.21
C GLN A 163 -72.12 -8.68 2.94
N THR A 164 -72.33 -7.36 3.05
CA THR A 164 -72.46 -6.48 1.88
C THR A 164 -71.16 -6.42 1.07
N LEU A 165 -69.99 -6.58 1.71
CA LEU A 165 -68.70 -6.74 1.01
C LEU A 165 -68.70 -8.01 0.15
N HIS A 166 -69.16 -9.15 0.69
CA HIS A 166 -69.31 -10.38 -0.09
C HIS A 166 -70.21 -10.16 -1.31
N GLY A 167 -71.33 -9.46 -1.16
CA GLY A 167 -72.22 -9.16 -2.28
C GLY A 167 -71.50 -8.41 -3.41
N ARG A 168 -70.68 -7.43 -3.03
CA ARG A 168 -69.88 -6.58 -3.93
C ARG A 168 -68.61 -7.26 -4.45
N SER A 169 -68.12 -8.32 -3.80
CA SER A 169 -66.98 -9.12 -4.28
C SER A 169 -67.34 -10.21 -5.30
N SER A 170 -68.61 -10.32 -5.67
CA SER A 170 -69.08 -11.32 -6.63
C SER A 170 -68.69 -11.00 -8.08
N ALA A 171 -68.74 -12.01 -8.95
CA ALA A 171 -68.41 -11.89 -10.37
C ALA A 171 -69.25 -10.85 -11.14
N ALA A 172 -70.42 -10.47 -10.62
CA ALA A 172 -71.28 -9.44 -11.22
C ALA A 172 -70.71 -8.02 -11.07
N TYR A 173 -69.83 -7.79 -10.09
CA TYR A 173 -69.30 -6.47 -9.74
C TYR A 173 -67.78 -6.35 -9.90
N MET A 174 -67.04 -7.47 -9.93
CA MET A 174 -65.58 -7.52 -10.02
C MET A 174 -65.08 -8.11 -11.34
N SER A 175 -65.45 -7.56 -12.48
CA SER A 175 -64.94 -8.08 -13.76
C SER A 175 -63.61 -7.44 -14.14
N VAL A 176 -62.72 -8.21 -14.76
CA VAL A 176 -61.31 -7.86 -14.96
C VAL A 176 -61.09 -7.15 -16.30
N GLY A 177 -60.18 -6.18 -16.34
CA GLY A 177 -59.81 -5.42 -17.55
C GLY A 177 -59.10 -4.11 -17.21
N GLY A 178 -58.36 -3.57 -18.17
CA GLY A 178 -57.56 -2.34 -17.97
C GLY A 178 -56.15 -2.63 -17.43
N GLY A 179 -55.41 -1.56 -17.16
CA GLY A 179 -54.12 -1.55 -16.49
C GLY A 179 -54.25 -1.54 -14.97
N THR A 180 -53.16 -1.12 -14.32
CA THR A 180 -52.93 -1.30 -12.88
C THR A 180 -52.55 0.04 -12.26
N ASN A 181 -53.51 0.69 -11.59
CA ASN A 181 -53.35 2.04 -11.04
C ASN A 181 -53.31 2.05 -9.50
N TYR A 182 -52.10 1.88 -8.94
CA TYR A 182 -51.90 1.92 -7.49
C TYR A 182 -52.22 3.30 -6.92
N THR A 183 -51.79 4.37 -7.60
CA THR A 183 -51.87 5.74 -7.11
C THR A 183 -53.30 6.12 -6.74
N GLN A 184 -54.25 6.02 -7.67
CA GLN A 184 -55.63 6.41 -7.39
C GLN A 184 -56.31 5.46 -6.40
N ALA A 185 -55.96 4.17 -6.42
CA ALA A 185 -56.50 3.17 -5.49
C ALA A 185 -56.08 3.45 -4.03
N LEU A 186 -54.78 3.67 -3.81
CA LEU A 186 -54.23 4.04 -2.50
C LEU A 186 -54.73 5.42 -2.06
N SER A 187 -54.79 6.39 -2.97
CA SER A 187 -55.38 7.71 -2.67
C SER A 187 -56.81 7.61 -2.16
N LYS A 188 -57.65 6.77 -2.79
CA LYS A 188 -59.02 6.57 -2.34
C LYS A 188 -59.09 5.89 -0.97
N ALA A 189 -58.24 4.90 -0.72
CA ALA A 189 -58.17 4.24 0.59
C ALA A 189 -57.75 5.24 1.68
N ASN A 190 -56.78 6.11 1.40
CA ASN A 190 -56.35 7.18 2.29
C ASN A 190 -57.52 8.13 2.63
N GLN A 191 -58.24 8.63 1.62
CA GLN A 191 -59.41 9.50 1.81
C GLN A 191 -60.51 8.89 2.68
N LEU A 192 -60.72 7.57 2.60
CA LEU A 192 -61.71 6.89 3.43
C LEU A 192 -61.27 6.91 4.91
N LEU A 193 -59.97 6.73 5.18
CA LEU A 193 -59.39 6.55 6.51
C LEU A 193 -58.96 7.86 7.20
N GLU A 194 -58.88 8.99 6.49
CA GLU A 194 -58.29 10.26 6.98
C GLU A 194 -58.94 10.86 8.25
N ASN A 195 -60.19 10.54 8.58
CA ASN A 195 -60.97 11.28 9.58
C ASN A 195 -61.24 10.51 10.89
N THR A 196 -60.40 9.55 11.25
CA THR A 196 -60.67 8.65 12.37
C THR A 196 -59.44 8.46 13.28
N SER A 197 -59.69 8.24 14.57
CA SER A 197 -58.67 8.02 15.60
C SER A 197 -58.45 6.55 15.96
N VAL A 198 -59.18 5.65 15.29
CA VAL A 198 -59.10 4.20 15.44
C VAL A 198 -57.92 3.64 14.64
N ASN A 199 -57.57 2.37 14.84
CA ASN A 199 -56.50 1.73 14.09
C ASN A 199 -56.93 1.56 12.62
N LYS A 200 -56.15 2.13 11.69
CA LYS A 200 -56.48 2.23 10.26
C LYS A 200 -55.60 1.34 9.42
N ASN A 201 -56.21 0.46 8.64
CA ASN A 201 -55.51 -0.58 7.91
C ASN A 201 -56.01 -0.69 6.47
N VAL A 202 -55.08 -0.99 5.57
CA VAL A 202 -55.33 -1.31 4.16
C VAL A 202 -54.78 -2.69 3.89
N ILE A 203 -55.59 -3.57 3.30
CA ILE A 203 -55.12 -4.82 2.71
C ILE A 203 -55.15 -4.64 1.19
N PHE A 204 -53.97 -4.56 0.58
CA PHE A 204 -53.77 -4.24 -0.83
C PHE A 204 -53.38 -5.50 -1.62
N LEU A 205 -54.23 -5.95 -2.54
CA LEU A 205 -53.96 -7.11 -3.40
C LEU A 205 -53.74 -6.69 -4.85
N THR A 206 -52.68 -7.19 -5.46
CA THR A 206 -52.36 -6.99 -6.88
C THR A 206 -51.59 -8.17 -7.48
N ASP A 207 -51.70 -8.39 -8.80
CA ASP A 207 -50.94 -9.43 -9.52
C ASP A 207 -49.89 -8.89 -10.50
N GLY A 208 -49.71 -7.56 -10.54
CA GLY A 208 -48.92 -6.92 -11.58
C GLY A 208 -48.31 -5.60 -11.14
N MET A 209 -47.25 -5.17 -11.83
CA MET A 209 -46.62 -3.85 -11.63
C MET A 209 -47.59 -2.70 -11.96
N PRO A 210 -47.46 -1.54 -11.31
CA PRO A 210 -48.29 -0.38 -11.64
C PRO A 210 -47.95 0.11 -13.06
N THR A 211 -48.98 0.24 -13.90
CA THR A 211 -48.85 0.63 -15.31
C THR A 211 -49.48 1.97 -15.63
N ILE A 212 -50.29 2.50 -14.70
CA ILE A 212 -51.03 3.75 -14.89
C ILE A 212 -50.94 4.60 -13.62
N SER A 213 -50.82 5.90 -13.77
CA SER A 213 -51.07 6.86 -12.69
C SER A 213 -51.59 8.19 -13.25
N LYS A 214 -52.25 8.96 -12.39
CA LYS A 214 -52.71 10.32 -12.68
C LYS A 214 -52.16 11.29 -11.65
N GLU A 215 -51.76 12.46 -12.13
CA GLU A 215 -51.32 13.59 -11.32
C GLU A 215 -52.23 14.79 -11.59
N ILE A 216 -52.65 15.50 -10.54
CA ILE A 216 -53.44 16.73 -10.67
C ILE A 216 -52.48 17.90 -10.43
N GLU A 217 -52.23 18.69 -11.47
CA GLU A 217 -51.43 19.92 -11.35
C GLU A 217 -52.18 20.99 -10.56
N GLU A 218 -51.46 21.99 -10.03
CA GLU A 218 -52.05 23.17 -9.36
C GLU A 218 -53.10 23.89 -10.23
N SER A 219 -52.95 23.82 -11.56
CA SER A 219 -53.89 24.36 -12.54
C SER A 219 -55.25 23.63 -12.58
N GLY A 220 -55.38 22.50 -11.87
CA GLY A 220 -56.51 21.57 -11.95
C GLY A 220 -56.45 20.63 -13.15
N ARG A 221 -55.40 20.70 -13.97
CA ARG A 221 -55.20 19.81 -15.13
C ARG A 221 -54.75 18.42 -14.65
N ILE A 222 -55.38 17.39 -15.20
CA ILE A 222 -55.03 15.99 -14.91
C ILE A 222 -54.04 15.48 -15.96
N ILE A 223 -52.85 15.11 -15.52
CA ILE A 223 -51.82 14.47 -16.33
C ILE A 223 -51.91 12.96 -16.15
N HIS A 224 -51.94 12.25 -17.25
CA HIS A 224 -51.98 10.79 -17.32
C HIS A 224 -50.61 10.25 -17.71
N TYR A 225 -50.16 9.24 -16.97
CA TYR A 225 -48.95 8.47 -17.23
C TYR A 225 -49.38 7.01 -17.46
N GLU A 226 -49.08 6.47 -18.64
CA GLU A 226 -49.51 5.12 -19.03
C GLU A 226 -48.35 4.34 -19.67
N LEU A 227 -48.15 3.11 -19.20
CA LEU A 227 -47.30 2.10 -19.83
C LEU A 227 -48.14 1.21 -20.72
N GLY A 228 -47.67 0.99 -21.93
CA GLY A 228 -48.26 0.05 -22.87
C GLY A 228 -47.19 -0.85 -23.49
N THR A 229 -47.64 -1.90 -24.14
CA THR A 229 -46.75 -2.84 -24.84
C THR A 229 -47.12 -2.86 -26.31
N LEU A 230 -46.15 -2.62 -27.18
CA LEU A 230 -46.31 -2.76 -28.62
C LEU A 230 -46.50 -4.23 -29.00
N THR A 231 -47.03 -4.49 -30.19
CA THR A 231 -47.13 -5.85 -30.76
C THR A 231 -45.77 -6.55 -30.88
N THR A 232 -44.67 -5.80 -30.86
CA THR A 232 -43.30 -6.30 -30.85
C THR A 232 -42.82 -6.76 -29.47
N GLY A 233 -43.62 -6.59 -28.42
CA GLY A 233 -43.23 -6.84 -27.03
C GLY A 233 -42.42 -5.71 -26.39
N LYS A 234 -42.11 -4.63 -27.15
CA LYS A 234 -41.43 -3.45 -26.61
C LYS A 234 -42.42 -2.62 -25.79
N GLU A 235 -42.04 -2.33 -24.55
CA GLU A 235 -42.77 -1.42 -23.68
C GLU A 235 -42.60 0.04 -24.12
N ILE A 236 -43.65 0.83 -23.94
CA ILE A 236 -43.71 2.25 -24.33
C ILE A 236 -44.40 3.08 -23.25
N GLY A 237 -43.80 4.22 -22.91
CA GLY A 237 -44.41 5.21 -22.03
C GLY A 237 -45.17 6.30 -22.77
N SER A 238 -46.35 6.65 -22.26
CA SER A 238 -47.17 7.77 -22.72
C SER A 238 -47.45 8.75 -21.59
N ILE A 239 -47.38 10.05 -21.91
CA ILE A 239 -47.76 11.16 -21.02
C ILE A 239 -48.72 12.02 -21.80
N PHE A 240 -49.90 12.29 -21.27
CA PHE A 240 -50.88 13.14 -21.93
C PHE A 240 -51.84 13.79 -20.93
N TYR A 241 -52.57 14.80 -21.38
CA TYR A 241 -53.76 15.30 -20.71
C TYR A 241 -54.93 15.30 -21.68
N ASN A 242 -56.15 15.28 -21.13
CA ASN A 242 -57.36 15.42 -21.93
C ASN A 242 -57.80 16.89 -21.92
N ASN A 243 -58.03 17.47 -23.10
CA ASN A 243 -58.69 18.77 -23.21
C ASN A 243 -60.15 18.68 -22.79
N SER A 244 -60.78 19.82 -22.56
CA SER A 244 -62.22 19.93 -22.24
C SER A 244 -63.15 19.36 -23.32
N ASP A 245 -62.67 19.17 -24.55
CA ASP A 245 -63.39 18.50 -25.64
C ASP A 245 -63.17 16.98 -25.72
N GLY A 246 -62.37 16.43 -24.80
CA GLY A 246 -62.01 15.01 -24.74
C GLY A 246 -60.83 14.61 -25.62
N SER A 247 -60.19 15.55 -26.35
CA SER A 247 -59.01 15.24 -27.16
C SER A 247 -57.77 15.01 -26.29
N LYS A 248 -56.97 13.98 -26.63
CA LYS A 248 -55.70 13.68 -25.95
C LYS A 248 -54.58 14.57 -26.49
N VAL A 249 -53.88 15.28 -25.61
CA VAL A 249 -52.68 16.06 -25.93
C VAL A 249 -51.45 15.41 -25.31
N ASN A 250 -50.53 14.95 -26.15
CA ASN A 250 -49.29 14.32 -25.70
C ASN A 250 -48.30 15.34 -25.11
N ILE A 251 -47.64 14.93 -24.03
CA ILE A 251 -46.56 15.68 -23.39
C ILE A 251 -45.24 14.95 -23.63
N SER A 252 -44.18 15.72 -23.85
CA SER A 252 -42.81 15.21 -23.94
C SER A 252 -42.14 15.24 -22.57
N PRO A 253 -41.36 14.21 -22.19
CA PRO A 253 -40.52 14.25 -21.00
C PRO A 253 -39.37 15.27 -21.20
N PRO A 254 -38.58 15.57 -20.15
CA PRO A 254 -37.32 16.30 -20.30
C PRO A 254 -36.43 15.68 -21.38
N SER A 255 -35.74 16.51 -22.18
CA SER A 255 -35.04 16.09 -23.42
C SER A 255 -33.87 15.12 -23.22
N THR A 256 -33.48 14.83 -21.98
CA THR A 256 -32.30 14.03 -21.61
C THR A 256 -32.65 12.62 -21.12
N VAL A 257 -33.92 12.23 -21.05
CA VAL A 257 -34.37 10.97 -20.45
C VAL A 257 -35.22 10.16 -21.42
N ASP A 258 -35.07 8.83 -21.43
CA ASP A 258 -35.98 7.95 -22.16
C ASP A 258 -37.42 8.13 -21.62
N LYS A 259 -38.38 8.28 -22.53
CA LYS A 259 -39.77 8.55 -22.16
C LYS A 259 -40.39 7.41 -21.35
N THR A 260 -40.05 6.16 -21.67
CA THR A 260 -40.61 4.99 -21.00
C THR A 260 -40.08 4.90 -19.58
N ASP A 261 -38.77 5.07 -19.39
CA ASP A 261 -38.16 5.07 -18.06
C ASP A 261 -38.66 6.23 -17.20
N TYR A 262 -38.82 7.42 -17.80
CA TYR A 262 -39.43 8.55 -17.11
C TYR A 262 -40.87 8.23 -16.63
N VAL A 263 -41.71 7.68 -17.52
CA VAL A 263 -43.11 7.31 -17.18
C VAL A 263 -43.15 6.26 -16.08
N LYS A 264 -42.32 5.21 -16.16
CA LYS A 264 -42.20 4.20 -15.10
C LYS A 264 -41.87 4.82 -13.75
N ASN A 265 -40.86 5.69 -13.73
CA ASN A 265 -40.42 6.35 -12.50
C ASN A 265 -41.51 7.26 -11.93
N GLN A 266 -42.24 8.00 -12.77
CA GLN A 266 -43.36 8.82 -12.29
C GLN A 266 -44.49 7.97 -11.69
N ILE A 267 -44.89 6.88 -12.35
CA ILE A 267 -45.93 5.98 -11.84
C ILE A 267 -45.56 5.41 -10.47
N ARG A 268 -44.31 4.94 -10.30
CA ARG A 268 -43.82 4.47 -9.00
C ARG A 268 -43.78 5.57 -7.95
N ASN A 269 -43.23 6.74 -8.30
CA ASN A 269 -43.15 7.87 -7.38
C ASN A 269 -44.54 8.34 -6.91
N HIS A 270 -45.54 8.32 -7.78
CA HIS A 270 -46.91 8.67 -7.39
C HIS A 270 -47.48 7.66 -6.39
N ALA A 271 -47.30 6.35 -6.59
CA ALA A 271 -47.71 5.35 -5.61
C ALA A 271 -46.93 5.48 -4.28
N LYS A 272 -45.62 5.74 -4.33
CA LYS A 272 -44.79 5.99 -3.15
C LYS A 272 -45.28 7.19 -2.34
N LYS A 273 -45.59 8.32 -3.00
CA LYS A 273 -46.19 9.50 -2.34
C LYS A 273 -47.50 9.17 -1.61
N GLN A 274 -48.33 8.28 -2.17
CA GLN A 274 -49.57 7.87 -1.49
C GLN A 274 -49.29 6.99 -0.27
N ALA A 275 -48.28 6.12 -0.29
CA ALA A 275 -47.83 5.39 0.90
C ALA A 275 -47.24 6.33 1.97
N GLU A 276 -46.48 7.37 1.56
CA GLU A 276 -46.00 8.41 2.47
C GLU A 276 -47.15 9.23 3.10
N GLU A 277 -48.20 9.52 2.33
CA GLU A 277 -49.43 10.16 2.86
C GLU A 277 -50.15 9.25 3.84
N MET A 278 -50.29 7.95 3.54
CA MET A 278 -50.85 6.96 4.46
C MET A 278 -50.05 6.89 5.76
N ALA A 279 -48.73 6.85 5.67
CA ALA A 279 -47.84 6.87 6.82
C ALA A 279 -48.03 8.13 7.69
N ARG A 280 -48.13 9.32 7.09
CA ARG A 280 -48.44 10.57 7.82
C ARG A 280 -49.80 10.52 8.52
N ASN A 281 -50.74 9.80 7.93
CA ASN A 281 -52.08 9.59 8.48
C ASN A 281 -52.17 8.37 9.42
N ASN A 282 -51.05 7.75 9.82
CA ASN A 282 -51.00 6.57 10.66
C ASN A 282 -51.84 5.39 10.13
N ILE A 283 -51.78 5.15 8.81
CA ILE A 283 -52.46 4.04 8.13
C ILE A 283 -51.44 2.95 7.79
N LYS A 284 -51.74 1.70 8.18
CA LYS A 284 -50.92 0.52 7.83
C LYS A 284 -51.31 -0.03 6.46
N LEU A 285 -50.32 -0.25 5.59
CA LEU A 285 -50.51 -0.83 4.25
C LEU A 285 -49.93 -2.25 4.19
N TYR A 286 -50.80 -3.26 4.31
CA TYR A 286 -50.45 -4.66 4.14
C TYR A 286 -50.62 -5.08 2.68
N SER A 287 -49.52 -5.40 2.00
CA SER A 287 -49.54 -5.69 0.57
C SER A 287 -49.44 -7.18 0.27
N ILE A 288 -50.23 -7.66 -0.70
CA ILE A 288 -50.22 -9.03 -1.19
C ILE A 288 -49.93 -9.01 -2.69
N GLY A 289 -48.75 -9.47 -3.07
CA GLY A 289 -48.38 -9.69 -4.47
C GLY A 289 -48.73 -11.10 -4.91
N PHE A 290 -49.67 -11.26 -5.83
CA PHE A 290 -50.26 -12.56 -6.17
C PHE A 290 -49.97 -13.04 -7.61
N GLY A 291 -49.00 -13.93 -7.82
CA GLY A 291 -48.60 -14.30 -9.17
C GLY A 291 -47.27 -15.05 -9.29
N GLN A 292 -46.86 -15.35 -10.53
CA GLN A 292 -45.65 -16.12 -10.85
C GLN A 292 -44.41 -15.20 -10.89
N ARG A 293 -43.20 -15.78 -10.86
CA ARG A 293 -41.91 -15.14 -10.48
C ARG A 293 -41.60 -13.76 -11.09
N ASN A 294 -42.13 -13.37 -12.26
CA ASN A 294 -41.71 -12.16 -12.97
C ASN A 294 -42.82 -11.11 -13.18
N ASP A 295 -44.08 -11.39 -12.81
CA ASP A 295 -45.19 -10.47 -13.10
C ASP A 295 -45.32 -9.36 -12.04
N ILE A 296 -44.70 -9.55 -10.86
CA ILE A 296 -44.90 -8.73 -9.66
C ILE A 296 -43.58 -8.16 -9.20
N ASP A 297 -43.60 -6.88 -8.89
CA ASP A 297 -42.50 -6.21 -8.20
C ASP A 297 -42.71 -6.25 -6.69
N MET A 298 -42.27 -7.35 -6.07
CA MET A 298 -42.37 -7.49 -4.61
C MET A 298 -41.47 -6.51 -3.88
N GLU A 299 -40.34 -6.11 -4.46
CA GLU A 299 -39.45 -5.11 -3.85
C GLU A 299 -40.19 -3.79 -3.67
N PHE A 300 -40.93 -3.36 -4.71
CA PHE A 300 -41.75 -2.16 -4.62
C PHE A 300 -42.90 -2.29 -3.63
N LEU A 301 -43.60 -3.43 -3.58
CA LEU A 301 -44.68 -3.64 -2.60
C LEU A 301 -44.15 -3.63 -1.16
N THR A 302 -42.98 -4.23 -0.93
CA THR A 302 -42.29 -4.19 0.35
C THR A 302 -41.87 -2.77 0.71
N GLU A 303 -41.34 -1.99 -0.23
CA GLU A 303 -41.02 -0.57 -0.03
C GLU A 303 -42.26 0.22 0.43
N LEU A 304 -43.38 0.11 -0.30
CA LEU A 304 -44.62 0.82 0.03
C LEU A 304 -45.17 0.44 1.43
N SER A 305 -45.13 -0.84 1.76
CA SER A 305 -45.63 -1.35 3.06
C SER A 305 -44.71 -0.90 4.21
N ASN A 306 -43.39 -0.96 4.01
CA ASN A 306 -42.39 -0.58 4.99
C ASN A 306 -42.44 0.90 5.38
N ILE A 307 -42.79 1.79 4.44
CA ILE A 307 -43.02 3.23 4.70
C ILE A 307 -44.08 3.44 5.79
N THR A 308 -45.11 2.58 5.79
CA THR A 308 -46.21 2.62 6.77
C THR A 308 -45.93 1.81 8.04
N GLY A 309 -44.80 1.10 8.12
CA GLY A 309 -44.50 0.16 9.19
C GLY A 309 -45.42 -1.06 9.17
N ALA A 310 -45.78 -1.53 7.97
CA ALA A 310 -46.49 -2.77 7.72
C ALA A 310 -45.67 -3.64 6.76
N GLU A 311 -46.17 -4.83 6.41
CA GLU A 311 -45.42 -5.81 5.63
C GLU A 311 -46.08 -6.15 4.28
N ALA A 312 -45.27 -6.70 3.36
CA ALA A 312 -45.74 -7.23 2.09
C ALA A 312 -45.42 -8.72 1.98
N LYS A 313 -46.41 -9.52 1.54
CA LYS A 313 -46.24 -10.95 1.32
C LYS A 313 -46.52 -11.33 -0.12
N LYS A 314 -45.72 -12.27 -0.63
CA LYS A 314 -45.97 -12.88 -1.93
C LYS A 314 -46.88 -14.08 -1.77
N ALA A 315 -47.97 -14.10 -2.52
CA ALA A 315 -48.92 -15.20 -2.55
C ALA A 315 -48.81 -16.03 -3.84
N THR A 316 -49.08 -17.31 -3.69
CA THR A 316 -49.29 -18.32 -4.73
C THR A 316 -50.77 -18.69 -4.83
N ALA A 317 -51.12 -19.56 -5.78
CA ALA A 317 -52.50 -20.04 -5.94
C ALA A 317 -53.02 -20.83 -4.73
N ASP A 318 -52.11 -21.38 -3.92
CA ASP A 318 -52.44 -22.32 -2.86
C ASP A 318 -52.49 -21.63 -1.47
N ASP A 319 -51.72 -20.57 -1.25
CA ASP A 319 -51.60 -19.88 0.05
C ASP A 319 -52.30 -18.51 0.12
N LEU A 320 -52.86 -17.99 -0.98
CA LEU A 320 -53.44 -16.64 -1.00
C LEU A 320 -54.51 -16.41 0.08
N SER A 321 -55.38 -17.40 0.31
CA SER A 321 -56.40 -17.31 1.35
C SER A 321 -55.81 -17.35 2.77
N GLU A 322 -54.70 -18.07 2.97
CA GLU A 322 -53.99 -18.14 4.24
C GLU A 322 -53.37 -16.79 4.55
N ILE A 323 -52.63 -16.19 3.60
CA ILE A 323 -52.01 -14.86 3.76
C ILE A 323 -53.07 -13.77 4.03
N PHE A 324 -54.21 -13.79 3.33
CA PHE A 324 -55.31 -12.86 3.61
C PHE A 324 -55.85 -13.00 5.03
N THR A 325 -55.97 -14.25 5.50
CA THR A 325 -56.45 -14.54 6.86
C THR A 325 -55.41 -14.11 7.88
N GLU A 326 -54.13 -14.38 7.63
CA GLU A 326 -53.01 -13.98 8.47
C GLU A 326 -52.96 -12.45 8.67
N PHE A 327 -53.07 -11.65 7.60
CA PHE A 327 -53.17 -10.19 7.75
C PHE A 327 -54.42 -9.76 8.50
N SER A 328 -55.54 -10.47 8.32
CA SER A 328 -56.75 -10.20 9.08
C SER A 328 -56.56 -10.48 10.57
N GLU A 329 -55.89 -11.58 10.92
CA GLU A 329 -55.50 -11.95 12.29
C GLU A 329 -54.54 -10.94 12.91
N THR A 330 -53.52 -10.50 12.17
CA THR A 330 -52.58 -9.48 12.64
C THR A 330 -53.31 -8.18 13.00
N ILE A 331 -54.22 -7.72 12.14
CA ILE A 331 -55.01 -6.51 12.38
C ILE A 331 -56.00 -6.66 13.56
N ASP A 332 -56.49 -7.89 13.81
CA ASP A 332 -57.48 -8.21 14.84
C ASP A 332 -56.88 -8.41 16.25
N LYS A 333 -55.56 -8.22 16.42
CA LYS A 333 -54.89 -8.38 17.72
C LYS A 333 -55.06 -7.17 18.64
N LEU A 334 -55.03 -7.43 19.95
CA LEU A 334 -54.80 -6.40 20.97
C LEU A 334 -53.35 -5.96 20.87
N GLN A 335 -53.10 -4.69 20.56
CA GLN A 335 -51.77 -4.20 20.24
C GLN A 335 -51.56 -2.74 20.66
N MET A 336 -50.31 -2.40 20.94
CA MET A 336 -49.88 -1.00 20.94
C MET A 336 -49.69 -0.55 19.50
N SER A 337 -50.29 0.57 19.13
CA SER A 337 -50.39 1.00 17.74
C SER A 337 -49.74 2.35 17.48
N GLU A 338 -49.62 2.72 16.21
CA GLU A 338 -49.04 3.99 15.76
C GLU A 338 -47.60 4.19 16.29
N VAL A 339 -46.84 3.10 16.34
CA VAL A 339 -45.46 3.11 16.85
C VAL A 339 -44.54 3.83 15.88
N GLN A 340 -43.94 4.93 16.34
CA GLN A 340 -43.13 5.84 15.53
C GLN A 340 -41.85 6.25 16.25
N LEU A 341 -40.76 6.32 15.49
CA LEU A 341 -39.54 7.01 15.89
C LEU A 341 -39.50 8.38 15.20
N LYS A 342 -39.36 9.45 15.99
CA LYS A 342 -39.17 10.81 15.50
C LYS A 342 -37.74 11.25 15.75
N ILE A 343 -37.03 11.64 14.70
CA ILE A 343 -35.60 11.98 14.77
C ILE A 343 -35.36 13.32 14.08
N LYS A 344 -34.75 14.27 14.79
CA LYS A 344 -34.28 15.51 14.16
C LYS A 344 -32.92 15.24 13.51
N ILE A 345 -32.84 15.37 12.19
CA ILE A 345 -31.60 15.13 11.45
C ILE A 345 -30.68 16.35 11.61
N PRO A 346 -29.42 16.19 12.06
CA PRO A 346 -28.47 17.29 12.19
C PRO A 346 -28.08 17.92 10.85
N ASP A 347 -27.54 19.13 10.89
CA ASP A 347 -27.01 19.81 9.70
C ASP A 347 -25.91 18.99 9.02
N ASN A 348 -25.85 19.03 7.68
CA ASN A 348 -24.89 18.29 6.85
C ASN A 348 -25.09 16.75 6.84
N VAL A 349 -26.12 16.24 7.52
CA VAL A 349 -26.58 14.86 7.45
C VAL A 349 -27.81 14.77 6.52
N GLY A 350 -27.80 13.82 5.59
CA GLY A 350 -28.89 13.51 4.69
C GLY A 350 -29.41 12.09 4.89
N LEU A 351 -30.52 11.77 4.22
CA LEU A 351 -31.07 10.42 4.14
C LEU A 351 -30.62 9.77 2.84
N GLN A 352 -30.34 8.47 2.85
CA GLN A 352 -30.16 7.72 1.61
C GLN A 352 -31.50 7.59 0.85
N ALA A 353 -31.43 7.32 -0.45
CA ALA A 353 -32.62 7.35 -1.33
C ALA A 353 -33.66 6.26 -1.01
N ASP A 354 -33.21 5.17 -0.39
CA ASP A 354 -33.97 4.01 0.06
C ASP A 354 -34.45 4.13 1.52
N ALA A 355 -34.24 5.27 2.18
CA ALA A 355 -34.78 5.52 3.52
C ALA A 355 -36.32 5.50 3.48
N ASN A 356 -36.93 4.46 4.04
CA ASN A 356 -38.38 4.29 4.15
C ASN A 356 -38.96 5.14 5.28
N VAL A 357 -38.91 6.47 5.11
CA VAL A 357 -39.27 7.45 6.13
C VAL A 357 -40.16 8.55 5.59
N THR A 358 -40.90 9.21 6.48
CA THR A 358 -41.64 10.44 6.16
C THR A 358 -41.08 11.63 6.94
N LYS A 359 -41.59 12.83 6.66
CA LYS A 359 -41.30 14.03 7.44
C LYS A 359 -42.60 14.63 7.97
N ASP A 360 -42.56 15.14 9.19
CA ASP A 360 -43.66 15.93 9.76
C ASP A 360 -43.45 17.44 9.56
N ASP A 361 -44.48 18.21 9.93
CA ASP A 361 -44.50 19.67 9.76
C ASP A 361 -43.47 20.40 10.65
N GLU A 362 -43.00 19.75 11.72
CA GLU A 362 -41.93 20.25 12.59
C GLU A 362 -40.53 19.91 12.05
N GLY A 363 -40.48 19.16 10.94
CA GLY A 363 -39.27 18.75 10.25
C GLY A 363 -38.52 17.63 10.98
N TYR A 364 -39.20 16.77 11.73
CA TYR A 364 -38.67 15.47 12.16
C TYR A 364 -38.77 14.47 11.01
N THR A 365 -37.76 13.62 10.91
CA THR A 365 -37.84 12.38 10.13
C THR A 365 -38.58 11.33 10.97
N ILE A 366 -39.58 10.69 10.37
CA ILE A 366 -40.47 9.74 11.02
C ILE A 366 -40.26 8.34 10.44
N ILE A 367 -39.92 7.39 11.30
CA ILE A 367 -39.87 5.96 10.98
C ILE A 367 -41.11 5.32 11.58
N ASN A 368 -41.98 4.74 10.73
CA ASN A 368 -43.11 3.95 11.20
C ASN A 368 -42.67 2.51 11.46
N LEU A 369 -42.95 2.00 12.66
CA LEU A 369 -42.64 0.64 13.10
C LEU A 369 -43.89 -0.22 13.09
N SER A 370 -43.74 -1.55 13.09
CA SER A 370 -44.84 -2.49 13.27
C SER A 370 -45.58 -2.24 14.59
N ASP A 371 -46.89 -2.46 14.59
CA ASP A 371 -47.68 -2.46 15.83
C ASP A 371 -47.28 -3.69 16.67
N VAL A 372 -47.35 -3.57 18.00
CA VAL A 372 -46.83 -4.59 18.93
C VAL A 372 -47.99 -5.35 19.58
N PRO A 373 -48.23 -6.61 19.21
CA PRO A 373 -49.33 -7.39 19.76
C PRO A 373 -49.03 -7.87 21.19
N TYR A 374 -50.06 -7.86 22.04
CA TYR A 374 -50.05 -8.43 23.38
C TYR A 374 -51.11 -9.52 23.52
N GLU A 375 -50.70 -10.67 24.03
CA GLU A 375 -51.60 -11.80 24.30
C GLU A 375 -51.84 -11.95 25.80
N VAL A 376 -53.12 -12.12 26.17
CA VAL A 376 -53.54 -12.24 27.58
C VAL A 376 -52.92 -13.48 28.22
N GLY A 377 -52.11 -13.26 29.25
CA GLY A 377 -51.46 -14.34 30.02
C GLY A 377 -50.25 -14.98 29.32
N ALA A 378 -49.77 -14.45 28.19
CA ALA A 378 -48.61 -14.97 27.46
C ALA A 378 -47.26 -14.38 27.92
N GLY A 379 -47.27 -13.41 28.84
CA GLY A 379 -46.08 -12.68 29.27
C GLY A 379 -45.74 -11.51 28.32
N THR A 380 -44.48 -11.10 28.30
CA THR A 380 -43.99 -10.03 27.41
C THR A 380 -43.91 -10.54 25.96
N PRO A 381 -44.37 -9.75 24.97
CA PRO A 381 -44.28 -10.11 23.56
C PRO A 381 -42.85 -10.42 23.11
N VAL A 382 -42.70 -11.45 22.27
CA VAL A 382 -41.44 -11.76 21.58
C VAL A 382 -41.62 -11.36 20.13
N LEU A 383 -40.87 -10.36 19.69
CA LEU A 383 -40.92 -9.85 18.31
C LEU A 383 -39.99 -10.66 17.39
N ALA A 384 -40.43 -10.86 16.14
CA ALA A 384 -39.56 -11.36 15.08
C ALA A 384 -38.45 -10.34 14.78
N LEU A 385 -37.31 -10.80 14.26
CA LEU A 385 -36.14 -9.93 14.01
C LEU A 385 -36.47 -8.73 13.12
N GLU A 386 -37.32 -8.93 12.10
CA GLU A 386 -37.75 -7.93 11.13
C GLU A 386 -38.71 -6.87 11.71
N ASP A 387 -39.51 -7.23 12.74
CA ASP A 387 -40.34 -6.28 13.50
C ASP A 387 -39.56 -5.60 14.61
N LYS A 388 -38.50 -6.25 15.08
CA LYS A 388 -37.67 -5.81 16.19
C LYS A 388 -36.62 -4.79 15.75
N LEU A 389 -36.01 -4.99 14.58
CA LEU A 389 -34.88 -4.18 14.09
C LEU A 389 -35.28 -3.28 12.93
N ARG A 390 -34.93 -1.99 13.02
CA ARG A 390 -35.06 -1.05 11.91
C ARG A 390 -33.81 -0.19 11.78
N SER A 391 -33.46 0.14 10.56
CA SER A 391 -32.29 0.97 10.25
C SER A 391 -32.71 2.25 9.55
N LEU A 392 -32.07 3.37 9.92
CA LEU A 392 -32.15 4.65 9.24
C LEU A 392 -30.85 4.90 8.48
N PRO A 393 -30.83 4.73 7.15
CA PRO A 393 -29.62 4.95 6.37
C PRO A 393 -29.37 6.45 6.14
N LEU A 394 -28.14 6.87 6.41
CA LEU A 394 -27.71 8.26 6.47
C LEU A 394 -26.55 8.54 5.50
N THR A 395 -26.44 9.79 5.08
CA THR A 395 -25.31 10.33 4.33
C THR A 395 -24.71 11.54 5.06
N PHE A 396 -23.39 11.67 5.04
CA PHE A 396 -22.67 12.77 5.69
C PHE A 396 -21.86 13.54 4.67
N SER A 397 -22.20 14.81 4.48
CA SER A 397 -21.57 15.65 3.45
C SER A 397 -20.23 16.27 3.89
N LYS A 398 -19.90 16.24 5.18
CA LYS A 398 -18.65 16.79 5.75
C LYS A 398 -18.10 15.86 6.84
N ALA A 399 -16.79 15.98 7.11
CA ALA A 399 -16.19 15.42 8.31
C ALA A 399 -16.59 16.24 9.55
N GLY A 400 -16.71 15.57 10.69
CA GLY A 400 -17.15 16.14 11.96
C GLY A 400 -17.79 15.11 12.89
N GLU A 401 -18.07 15.52 14.12
CA GLU A 401 -18.89 14.74 15.06
C GLU A 401 -20.37 15.12 14.88
N TYR A 402 -21.23 14.12 14.73
CA TYR A 402 -22.67 14.29 14.54
C TYR A 402 -23.42 13.61 15.68
N THR A 403 -24.07 14.40 16.53
CA THR A 403 -24.89 13.90 17.64
C THR A 403 -26.37 13.95 17.27
N PHE A 404 -27.07 12.85 17.51
CA PHE A 404 -28.52 12.72 17.41
C PHE A 404 -29.09 12.74 18.82
N ASP A 405 -29.45 13.92 19.32
CA ASP A 405 -29.91 14.16 20.69
C ASP A 405 -31.41 14.44 20.80
N ASP A 406 -32.08 14.77 19.69
CA ASP A 406 -33.53 14.99 19.62
C ASP A 406 -34.21 13.81 18.90
N MET A 407 -34.35 12.71 19.67
CA MET A 407 -34.99 11.47 19.24
C MET A 407 -36.11 11.08 20.22
N LYS A 408 -37.26 10.68 19.69
CA LYS A 408 -38.46 10.36 20.49
C LYS A 408 -39.15 9.10 19.98
N LEU A 409 -39.61 8.27 20.91
CA LEU A 409 -40.57 7.19 20.66
C LEU A 409 -41.99 7.70 20.95
N VAL A 410 -42.90 7.49 20.00
CA VAL A 410 -44.32 7.84 20.11
C VAL A 410 -45.16 6.61 19.76
N TYR A 411 -46.20 6.32 20.53
CA TYR A 411 -47.16 5.25 20.25
C TYR A 411 -48.48 5.48 21.00
N LYS A 412 -49.49 4.68 20.67
CA LYS A 412 -50.73 4.52 21.44
C LYS A 412 -50.67 3.27 22.31
N ASP A 413 -51.08 3.39 23.56
CA ASP A 413 -51.20 2.26 24.48
C ASP A 413 -52.31 1.28 24.05
N LEU A 414 -52.50 0.21 24.83
CA LEU A 414 -53.48 -0.85 24.56
C LEU A 414 -54.94 -0.33 24.64
N GLU A 415 -55.15 0.79 25.34
CA GLU A 415 -56.41 1.51 25.47
C GLU A 415 -56.61 2.53 24.32
N GLY A 416 -55.63 2.71 23.44
CA GLY A 416 -55.68 3.64 22.31
C GLY A 416 -55.35 5.10 22.68
N ASN A 417 -54.86 5.36 23.90
CA ASN A 417 -54.42 6.69 24.30
C ASN A 417 -53.00 6.94 23.79
N GLN A 418 -52.78 8.14 23.27
CA GLN A 418 -51.44 8.57 22.91
C GLN A 418 -50.62 8.79 24.19
N ILE A 419 -49.51 8.09 24.32
CA ILE A 419 -48.60 8.28 25.46
C ILE A 419 -47.76 9.55 25.28
N THR A 420 -47.21 10.07 26.38
CA THR A 420 -46.25 11.19 26.29
C THR A 420 -45.00 10.74 25.53
N PRO A 421 -44.56 11.45 24.48
CA PRO A 421 -43.37 11.08 23.71
C PRO A 421 -42.17 10.80 24.62
N LYS A 422 -41.60 9.61 24.47
CA LYS A 422 -40.45 9.16 25.27
C LYS A 422 -39.16 9.61 24.61
N GLN A 423 -38.39 10.47 25.28
CA GLN A 423 -37.06 10.87 24.82
C GLN A 423 -36.11 9.67 24.84
N LEU A 424 -35.34 9.50 23.76
CA LEU A 424 -34.30 8.48 23.64
C LEU A 424 -32.93 9.06 23.98
N ASP A 425 -32.00 8.18 24.38
CA ASP A 425 -30.63 8.59 24.71
C ASP A 425 -29.88 9.08 23.47
N PRO A 426 -29.04 10.13 23.57
CA PRO A 426 -28.28 10.63 22.44
C PRO A 426 -27.23 9.62 21.94
N VAL A 427 -27.00 9.60 20.63
CA VAL A 427 -25.94 8.82 19.98
C VAL A 427 -25.10 9.71 19.06
N SER A 428 -23.80 9.42 18.93
CA SER A 428 -22.87 10.17 18.06
C SER A 428 -22.24 9.28 16.99
N ILE A 429 -22.01 9.85 15.81
CA ILE A 429 -21.19 9.27 14.73
C ILE A 429 -20.06 10.26 14.41
N SER A 430 -18.82 9.77 14.43
CA SER A 430 -17.64 10.53 14.01
C SER A 430 -17.38 10.31 12.51
N VAL A 431 -17.36 11.38 11.72
CA VAL A 431 -17.01 11.32 10.30
C VAL A 431 -15.62 11.91 10.12
N VAL A 432 -14.70 11.12 9.60
CA VAL A 432 -13.33 11.55 9.32
C VAL A 432 -13.08 11.62 7.82
N ASP A 433 -12.31 12.60 7.38
CA ASP A 433 -11.89 12.65 5.98
C ASP A 433 -10.96 11.47 5.67
N LEU A 434 -11.09 10.93 4.45
CA LEU A 434 -10.14 9.94 3.94
C LEU A 434 -8.73 10.53 3.87
N THR A 435 -7.79 9.81 4.46
CA THR A 435 -6.36 10.03 4.35
C THR A 435 -5.74 8.80 3.71
N ILE A 436 -4.99 9.01 2.62
CA ILE A 436 -4.27 7.94 1.94
C ILE A 436 -2.89 7.73 2.59
N PRO A 437 -2.37 6.50 2.64
CA PRO A 437 -1.04 6.24 3.16
C PRO A 437 0.05 6.76 2.22
N LYS A 438 1.21 7.03 2.81
CA LYS A 438 2.44 7.41 2.09
C LYS A 438 3.42 6.24 2.06
N LEU A 439 4.13 6.06 0.94
CA LEU A 439 5.28 5.18 0.88
C LEU A 439 6.53 5.91 1.37
N GLU A 440 7.09 5.47 2.49
CA GLU A 440 8.42 5.87 2.92
C GLU A 440 9.43 4.81 2.47
N GLY A 441 10.34 5.21 1.58
CA GLY A 441 11.33 4.32 0.97
C GLY A 441 12.76 4.60 1.41
N LYS A 442 13.56 3.54 1.50
CA LYS A 442 15.02 3.61 1.62
C LYS A 442 15.70 2.69 0.62
N ALA A 443 16.85 3.12 0.12
CA ALA A 443 17.72 2.33 -0.73
C ALA A 443 19.05 2.05 0.01
N GLU A 444 19.47 0.78 0.03
CA GLU A 444 20.68 0.32 0.72
C GLU A 444 21.53 -0.51 -0.24
N ILE A 445 22.86 -0.30 -0.25
CA ILE A 445 23.76 -1.21 -0.96
C ILE A 445 23.91 -2.47 -0.11
N VAL A 446 23.52 -3.63 -0.66
CA VAL A 446 23.50 -4.91 0.10
C VAL A 446 24.90 -5.30 0.58
N ASN A 447 25.94 -4.98 -0.19
CA ASN A 447 27.33 -5.23 0.16
C ASN A 447 28.21 -3.99 -0.09
N PRO A 448 28.25 -3.03 0.87
CA PRO A 448 28.99 -1.78 0.71
C PRO A 448 30.50 -1.95 0.55
N GLU A 449 31.09 -2.96 1.22
CA GLU A 449 32.52 -3.26 1.13
C GLU A 449 32.90 -3.71 -0.29
N LEU A 450 32.04 -4.51 -0.93
CA LEU A 450 32.20 -4.91 -2.32
C LEU A 450 32.07 -3.71 -3.25
N ALA A 451 31.02 -2.90 -3.11
CA ALA A 451 30.77 -1.72 -3.94
C ALA A 451 31.91 -0.68 -3.84
N SER A 452 32.57 -0.60 -2.69
CA SER A 452 33.72 0.28 -2.46
C SER A 452 35.04 -0.25 -3.04
N ASN A 453 35.08 -1.49 -3.56
CA ASN A 453 36.29 -2.17 -4.03
C ASN A 453 36.07 -2.96 -5.33
N LEU A 454 35.20 -2.47 -6.22
CA LEU A 454 34.92 -3.13 -7.49
C LEU A 454 36.14 -3.13 -8.41
N TYR A 455 36.22 -4.12 -9.28
CA TYR A 455 37.28 -4.19 -10.26
C TYR A 455 36.91 -4.89 -11.57
N LYS A 456 37.64 -4.52 -12.62
CA LYS A 456 37.71 -5.27 -13.87
C LYS A 456 39.15 -5.67 -14.11
N THR A 457 39.45 -6.97 -14.12
CA THR A 457 40.82 -7.49 -14.28
C THR A 457 40.96 -8.25 -15.60
N VAL A 458 42.06 -8.08 -16.30
CA VAL A 458 42.46 -8.96 -17.41
C VAL A 458 43.67 -9.76 -16.97
N ASP A 459 43.57 -11.09 -17.05
CA ASP A 459 44.68 -11.98 -16.68
C ASP A 459 45.73 -12.09 -17.79
N LYS A 460 46.81 -12.82 -17.49
CA LYS A 460 47.96 -13.00 -18.40
C LYS A 460 47.60 -13.74 -19.69
N GLN A 461 46.52 -14.50 -19.68
CA GLN A 461 46.00 -15.26 -20.81
C GLN A 461 45.04 -14.40 -21.66
N GLY A 462 44.78 -13.16 -21.25
CA GLY A 462 43.85 -12.25 -21.91
C GLY A 462 42.39 -12.52 -21.54
N THR A 463 42.13 -13.30 -20.48
CA THR A 463 40.79 -13.57 -19.97
C THR A 463 40.35 -12.43 -19.07
N GLU A 464 39.13 -11.95 -19.27
CA GLU A 464 38.53 -10.90 -18.46
C GLU A 464 37.84 -11.51 -17.23
N HIS A 465 38.19 -11.04 -16.04
CA HIS A 465 37.56 -11.34 -14.76
C HIS A 465 36.83 -10.09 -14.27
N LEU A 466 35.51 -10.20 -14.15
CA LEU A 466 34.63 -9.09 -13.80
C LEU A 466 34.15 -9.22 -12.35
N ASN A 467 34.40 -8.17 -11.57
CA ASN A 467 33.73 -7.93 -10.29
C ASN A 467 33.32 -6.45 -10.24
N ASN A 468 32.47 -6.07 -11.19
CA ASN A 468 32.04 -4.70 -11.41
C ASN A 468 30.56 -4.48 -11.09
N GLU A 469 29.93 -5.45 -10.41
CA GLU A 469 28.51 -5.42 -10.10
C GLU A 469 28.26 -5.28 -8.61
N PHE A 470 27.18 -4.60 -8.26
CA PHE A 470 26.71 -4.45 -6.88
C PHE A 470 25.19 -4.42 -6.86
N THR A 471 24.61 -4.80 -5.73
CA THR A 471 23.17 -4.89 -5.55
C THR A 471 22.67 -3.77 -4.65
N VAL A 472 21.58 -3.13 -5.05
CA VAL A 472 20.85 -2.15 -4.24
C VAL A 472 19.51 -2.76 -3.87
N LYS A 473 19.20 -2.74 -2.58
CA LYS A 473 17.91 -3.12 -2.03
C LYS A 473 17.07 -1.87 -1.81
N TYR A 474 15.88 -1.84 -2.39
CA TYR A 474 14.84 -0.85 -2.10
C TYR A 474 13.85 -1.46 -1.12
N ASP A 475 13.52 -0.72 -0.07
CA ASP A 475 12.65 -1.15 1.03
C ASP A 475 11.65 -0.04 1.35
N PHE A 476 10.36 -0.37 1.36
CA PHE A 476 9.29 0.58 1.63
C PHE A 476 8.43 0.17 2.82
N SER A 477 7.96 1.18 3.54
CA SER A 477 6.94 1.06 4.58
C SER A 477 5.81 2.05 4.32
N LEU A 478 4.59 1.68 4.73
CA LEU A 478 3.47 2.60 4.70
C LEU A 478 3.41 3.42 5.97
N VAL A 479 3.20 4.72 5.82
CA VAL A 479 3.03 5.65 6.94
C VAL A 479 1.75 6.44 6.78
N GLY A 480 0.97 6.51 7.86
CA GLY A 480 -0.31 7.20 7.89
C GLY A 480 -1.39 6.48 7.09
N GLY A 481 -2.42 7.23 6.71
CA GLY A 481 -3.65 6.68 6.14
C GLY A 481 -4.64 6.24 7.22
N ASN A 482 -5.91 6.20 6.86
CA ASN A 482 -7.00 5.81 7.77
C ASN A 482 -8.02 4.88 7.10
N ALA A 483 -7.66 4.27 5.97
CA ALA A 483 -8.51 3.40 5.16
C ALA A 483 -7.72 2.17 4.68
N SER A 484 -8.42 1.20 4.10
CA SER A 484 -7.85 0.06 3.41
C SER A 484 -7.91 0.28 1.90
N GLY A 485 -6.98 -0.28 1.14
CA GLY A 485 -6.91 -0.07 -0.32
C GLY A 485 -5.78 -0.85 -0.98
N GLU A 486 -5.53 -0.53 -2.24
CA GLU A 486 -4.48 -1.14 -3.05
C GLU A 486 -3.63 -0.03 -3.69
N LEU A 487 -2.31 -0.13 -3.51
CA LEU A 487 -1.34 0.66 -4.25
C LEU A 487 -1.02 -0.05 -5.57
N ARG A 488 -1.12 0.69 -6.67
CA ARG A 488 -0.91 0.19 -8.04
C ARG A 488 0.10 1.03 -8.80
N ASN A 489 0.66 0.46 -9.85
CA ASN A 489 1.64 1.11 -10.72
C ASN A 489 2.80 1.71 -9.92
N ILE A 490 3.27 0.97 -8.90
CA ILE A 490 4.37 1.39 -8.06
C ILE A 490 5.65 1.28 -8.90
N VAL A 491 6.34 2.40 -9.13
CA VAL A 491 7.55 2.48 -9.95
C VAL A 491 8.57 3.36 -9.24
N ILE A 492 9.79 2.86 -9.06
CA ILE A 492 10.92 3.69 -8.66
C ILE A 492 11.61 4.25 -9.90
N GLU A 493 11.89 5.54 -9.90
CA GLU A 493 12.79 6.19 -10.83
C GLU A 493 14.12 6.48 -10.14
N GLN A 494 15.12 5.64 -10.38
CA GLN A 494 16.48 5.80 -9.85
C GLN A 494 17.35 6.54 -10.88
N PRO A 495 17.80 7.78 -10.63
CA PRO A 495 18.78 8.43 -11.48
C PRO A 495 20.10 7.66 -11.45
N LEU A 496 20.70 7.41 -12.61
CA LEU A 496 21.97 6.70 -12.74
C LEU A 496 23.14 7.70 -12.77
N PRO A 497 24.09 7.65 -11.81
CA PRO A 497 25.26 8.51 -11.87
C PRO A 497 26.18 8.09 -13.01
N GLU A 498 27.02 9.02 -13.48
CA GLU A 498 27.97 8.74 -14.56
C GLU A 498 28.88 7.55 -14.21
N GLY A 499 28.96 6.57 -15.12
CA GLY A 499 29.76 5.35 -14.93
C GLY A 499 29.02 4.16 -14.34
N VAL A 500 27.83 4.37 -13.76
CA VAL A 500 26.94 3.30 -13.30
C VAL A 500 25.86 3.03 -14.34
N ALA A 501 25.56 1.76 -14.57
CA ALA A 501 24.50 1.29 -15.46
C ALA A 501 23.75 0.12 -14.83
N TRP A 502 22.60 -0.24 -15.38
CA TRP A 502 21.89 -1.43 -14.95
C TRP A 502 22.61 -2.70 -15.44
N SER A 503 22.74 -3.69 -14.55
CA SER A 503 23.23 -5.02 -14.93
C SER A 503 22.06 -5.78 -15.56
N SER A 504 21.91 -5.59 -16.88
CA SER A 504 20.79 -6.08 -17.67
C SER A 504 20.46 -7.56 -17.43
N ASP A 505 19.27 -7.84 -16.91
CA ASP A 505 18.64 -9.17 -16.90
C ASP A 505 17.55 -9.22 -17.98
N PRO A 506 17.70 -10.05 -19.04
CA PRO A 506 16.74 -10.15 -20.14
C PRO A 506 15.35 -10.67 -19.73
N THR A 507 15.16 -11.12 -18.49
CA THR A 507 13.87 -11.58 -17.96
C THR A 507 13.15 -10.55 -17.08
N SER A 508 13.79 -9.42 -16.75
CA SER A 508 13.22 -8.41 -15.87
C SER A 508 12.29 -7.41 -16.58
N SER A 509 11.37 -6.83 -15.82
CA SER A 509 10.46 -5.75 -16.25
C SER A 509 11.05 -4.34 -16.14
N ILE A 510 12.31 -4.23 -15.67
CA ILE A 510 13.05 -2.99 -15.44
C ILE A 510 13.42 -2.33 -16.79
N LYS A 511 13.36 -0.99 -16.86
CA LYS A 511 13.67 -0.24 -18.10
C LYS A 511 14.62 0.91 -17.83
N GLU A 512 15.54 1.16 -18.76
CA GLU A 512 16.32 2.40 -18.77
C GLU A 512 15.59 3.46 -19.61
N LYS A 513 15.54 4.70 -19.10
CA LYS A 513 15.08 5.88 -19.84
C LYS A 513 16.10 7.02 -19.74
N GLU A 514 16.02 7.96 -20.69
CA GLU A 514 16.87 9.15 -20.70
C GLU A 514 15.98 10.40 -20.86
N GLU A 515 16.09 11.33 -19.92
CA GLU A 515 15.36 12.59 -19.92
C GLU A 515 16.33 13.75 -19.66
N ASN A 516 16.32 14.76 -20.55
CA ASN A 516 17.22 15.92 -20.48
C ASN A 516 18.73 15.56 -20.36
N GLY A 517 19.14 14.42 -20.90
CA GLY A 517 20.53 13.92 -20.85
C GLY A 517 20.92 13.19 -19.56
N GLN A 518 20.01 13.06 -18.59
CA GLN A 518 20.17 12.23 -17.40
C GLN A 518 19.51 10.87 -17.63
N LYS A 519 20.23 9.79 -17.31
CA LYS A 519 19.69 8.42 -17.37
C LYS A 519 19.01 8.04 -16.08
N TYR A 520 17.91 7.30 -16.19
CA TYR A 520 17.14 6.76 -15.08
C TYR A 520 16.86 5.29 -15.30
N LEU A 521 16.72 4.57 -14.20
CA LEU A 521 16.21 3.21 -14.16
C LEU A 521 14.80 3.22 -13.59
N GLU A 522 13.84 2.72 -14.37
CA GLU A 522 12.45 2.50 -13.96
C GLU A 522 12.32 1.08 -13.41
N ILE A 523 12.02 0.97 -12.12
CA ILE A 523 11.96 -0.30 -11.38
C ILE A 523 10.51 -0.52 -10.92
N PRO A 524 9.73 -1.38 -11.61
CA PRO A 524 8.33 -1.61 -11.26
C PRO A 524 8.19 -2.63 -10.12
N PHE A 525 7.24 -2.37 -9.22
CA PHE A 525 6.79 -3.26 -8.15
C PHE A 525 5.42 -3.84 -8.48
N GLU A 526 5.10 -4.97 -7.85
CA GLU A 526 3.75 -5.52 -7.86
C GLU A 526 2.80 -4.59 -7.08
N ASN A 527 1.50 -4.73 -7.35
CA ASN A 527 0.49 -4.03 -6.58
C ASN A 527 0.55 -4.47 -5.11
N TYR A 528 0.16 -3.58 -4.21
CA TYR A 528 0.25 -3.80 -2.77
C TYR A 528 -1.06 -3.45 -2.07
N ASP A 529 -1.71 -4.47 -1.50
CA ASP A 529 -2.89 -4.28 -0.66
C ASP A 529 -2.48 -3.84 0.76
N TYR A 530 -3.21 -2.89 1.33
CA TYR A 530 -2.98 -2.36 2.68
C TYR A 530 -4.28 -2.18 3.45
N ASP A 531 -4.18 -2.26 4.77
CA ASP A 531 -5.26 -1.93 5.70
C ASP A 531 -4.76 -1.00 6.82
N ASN A 532 -4.91 0.30 6.59
CA ASN A 532 -4.55 1.34 7.56
C ASN A 532 -5.82 1.96 8.18
N GLY A 533 -6.96 1.27 8.09
CA GLY A 533 -8.26 1.72 8.56
C GLY A 533 -8.26 2.20 10.01
N VAL A 534 -8.97 3.30 10.32
CA VAL A 534 -9.52 3.43 11.68
C VAL A 534 -10.43 2.22 11.87
N SER A 535 -10.01 1.28 12.70
CA SER A 535 -10.86 0.29 13.34
C SER A 535 -11.89 1.07 14.18
N GLY A 536 -12.86 1.67 13.49
CA GLY A 536 -14.13 1.96 14.09
C GLY A 536 -14.67 0.60 14.46
N ASN A 537 -15.11 0.46 15.72
CA ASN A 537 -15.95 -0.64 16.15
C ASN A 537 -17.12 -0.73 15.18
N LYS A 538 -16.92 -1.45 14.08
CA LYS A 538 -17.98 -2.10 13.38
C LYS A 538 -18.32 -3.23 14.33
N ASN A 539 -19.52 -3.15 14.90
CA ASN A 539 -20.24 -4.37 15.17
C ASN A 539 -20.48 -5.03 13.79
N GLU A 540 -19.42 -5.56 13.19
CA GLU A 540 -19.49 -6.41 12.02
C GLU A 540 -20.11 -7.69 12.55
N GLU A 541 -21.45 -7.73 12.51
CA GLU A 541 -22.15 -9.00 12.48
C GLU A 541 -21.45 -9.88 11.46
N LEU A 542 -21.03 -11.03 11.95
CA LEU A 542 -20.32 -12.04 11.20
C LEU A 542 -21.19 -12.42 9.99
N LYS A 543 -20.91 -11.86 8.80
CA LYS A 543 -21.76 -12.08 7.62
C LYS A 543 -21.64 -13.53 7.19
N LEU A 544 -22.76 -14.23 7.22
CA LEU A 544 -22.87 -15.61 6.75
C LEU A 544 -23.19 -15.59 5.24
N ASP A 545 -22.18 -15.69 4.38
CA ASP A 545 -22.39 -15.78 2.92
C ASP A 545 -22.80 -17.22 2.55
N LEU A 546 -24.10 -17.44 2.34
CA LEU A 546 -24.64 -18.69 1.80
C LEU A 546 -24.98 -18.52 0.31
N THR A 547 -24.04 -18.84 -0.58
CA THR A 547 -24.37 -18.97 -2.02
C THR A 547 -24.99 -20.35 -2.29
N SER A 548 -26.32 -20.42 -2.24
CA SER A 548 -27.07 -21.62 -2.66
C SER A 548 -27.23 -21.64 -4.19
N SER A 549 -26.73 -22.70 -4.84
CA SER A 549 -27.07 -23.02 -6.23
C SER A 549 -28.34 -23.89 -6.35
N ASN A 550 -29.14 -24.01 -5.28
CA ASN A 550 -30.35 -24.82 -5.25
C ASN A 550 -31.58 -23.94 -4.90
N PRO A 551 -32.50 -23.67 -5.84
CA PRO A 551 -33.61 -22.74 -5.64
C PRO A 551 -34.71 -23.23 -4.68
N ASN A 552 -34.55 -24.41 -4.06
CA ASN A 552 -35.53 -25.01 -3.14
C ASN A 552 -35.10 -25.01 -1.66
N ILE A 553 -33.98 -24.38 -1.31
CA ILE A 553 -33.60 -24.17 0.10
C ILE A 553 -33.71 -22.68 0.38
N ASN A 554 -34.91 -22.24 0.74
CA ASN A 554 -35.10 -20.99 1.44
C ASN A 554 -34.89 -21.25 2.95
N SER A 555 -34.29 -20.28 3.63
CA SER A 555 -34.23 -20.07 5.08
C SER A 555 -33.00 -20.56 5.86
N PHE A 556 -32.42 -19.60 6.58
CA PHE A 556 -31.56 -19.68 7.75
C PHE A 556 -32.24 -20.48 8.89
N LYS A 557 -32.38 -21.80 8.74
CA LYS A 557 -33.03 -22.61 9.78
C LYS A 557 -32.12 -23.26 10.80
N GLY A 558 -30.78 -23.13 10.71
CA GLY A 558 -29.85 -23.95 11.52
C GLY A 558 -29.17 -23.30 12.73
N PHE A 559 -29.04 -21.97 12.78
CA PHE A 559 -28.37 -21.29 13.90
C PHE A 559 -29.41 -20.73 14.87
N ALA A 560 -29.25 -20.99 16.15
CA ALA A 560 -30.02 -20.36 17.22
C ALA A 560 -29.41 -19.00 17.58
N GLU A 561 -28.07 -18.89 17.56
CA GLU A 561 -27.33 -17.73 18.03
C GLU A 561 -25.90 -17.72 17.44
N VAL A 562 -25.41 -16.55 17.03
CA VAL A 562 -24.00 -16.30 16.67
C VAL A 562 -23.60 -14.97 17.32
N ASN A 563 -22.70 -15.01 18.29
CA ASN A 563 -22.22 -13.82 19.00
C ASN A 563 -20.71 -13.66 18.82
N VAL A 564 -20.27 -12.43 18.64
CA VAL A 564 -18.86 -12.03 18.68
C VAL A 564 -18.73 -10.98 19.77
N LEU A 565 -17.96 -11.27 20.81
CA LEU A 565 -17.81 -10.39 21.97
C LEU A 565 -16.32 -10.12 22.23
N GLU A 566 -15.95 -8.89 22.59
CA GLU A 566 -14.61 -8.62 23.10
C GLU A 566 -14.50 -9.12 24.55
N SER A 567 -13.62 -10.07 24.80
CA SER A 567 -13.34 -10.63 26.11
C SER A 567 -12.47 -9.68 26.94
N THR A 568 -12.63 -9.76 28.27
CA THR A 568 -11.92 -8.95 29.27
C THR A 568 -10.38 -9.01 29.23
N ASN A 569 -9.81 -9.93 28.45
CA ASN A 569 -8.38 -10.14 28.25
C ASN A 569 -7.84 -9.51 26.94
N GLY A 570 -8.65 -8.76 26.19
CA GLY A 570 -8.28 -8.16 24.91
C GLY A 570 -8.27 -9.14 23.74
N LYS A 571 -8.99 -10.27 23.87
CA LYS A 571 -9.25 -11.25 22.80
C LYS A 571 -10.71 -11.23 22.40
N TRP A 572 -11.04 -11.69 21.20
CA TRP A 572 -12.39 -11.86 20.70
C TRP A 572 -12.92 -13.25 21.01
N GLU A 573 -14.13 -13.34 21.54
CA GLU A 573 -14.84 -14.57 21.84
C GLU A 573 -15.93 -14.79 20.79
N LEU A 574 -15.81 -15.88 20.02
CA LEU A 574 -16.85 -16.33 19.10
C LEU A 574 -17.69 -17.41 19.78
N GLN A 575 -19.00 -17.19 19.86
CA GLN A 575 -19.96 -18.18 20.33
C GLN A 575 -20.95 -18.52 19.23
N ILE A 576 -21.09 -19.81 18.92
CA ILE A 576 -22.05 -20.32 17.94
C ILE A 576 -22.92 -21.37 18.62
N VAL A 577 -24.24 -21.21 18.51
CA VAL A 577 -25.22 -22.19 18.97
C VAL A 577 -26.06 -22.65 17.78
N THR A 578 -26.06 -23.96 17.51
CA THR A 578 -26.90 -24.55 16.47
C THR A 578 -28.22 -25.05 17.07
N ASN A 579 -29.29 -25.07 16.27
CA ASN A 579 -30.61 -25.55 16.70
C ASN A 579 -30.92 -26.97 16.17
N SER A 580 -32.11 -27.48 16.49
CA SER A 580 -32.56 -28.83 16.14
C SER A 580 -32.85 -29.07 14.65
N ASN A 581 -32.66 -28.07 13.78
CA ASN A 581 -32.82 -28.24 12.33
C ASN A 581 -31.47 -28.52 11.62
N PHE A 582 -30.41 -28.80 12.37
CA PHE A 582 -29.09 -29.20 11.83
C PHE A 582 -29.08 -30.69 11.48
N ASP A 583 -29.50 -31.06 10.27
CA ASP A 583 -29.70 -32.48 9.93
C ASP A 583 -28.40 -33.32 9.83
N LYS A 584 -27.20 -32.70 9.73
CA LYS A 584 -25.86 -33.36 9.61
C LYS A 584 -24.70 -32.48 10.11
N GLU A 585 -23.55 -33.10 10.41
CA GLU A 585 -22.27 -32.42 10.67
C GLU A 585 -21.85 -31.59 9.44
N ASN A 586 -21.67 -30.28 9.61
CA ASN A 586 -21.29 -29.34 8.56
C ASN A 586 -19.95 -28.69 8.86
N ASN A 587 -19.11 -28.54 7.83
CA ASN A 587 -17.84 -27.82 7.92
C ASN A 587 -18.02 -26.36 7.48
N TYR A 588 -17.39 -25.46 8.23
CA TYR A 588 -17.42 -24.02 8.01
C TYR A 588 -16.00 -23.45 7.97
N LYS A 589 -15.84 -22.38 7.19
CA LYS A 589 -14.63 -21.57 7.14
C LYS A 589 -14.90 -20.21 7.77
N LEU A 590 -14.11 -19.87 8.78
CA LEU A 590 -14.08 -18.60 9.47
C LEU A 590 -12.96 -17.74 8.87
N THR A 591 -13.23 -16.48 8.56
CA THR A 591 -12.23 -15.52 8.07
C THR A 591 -12.11 -14.35 9.06
N PHE A 592 -10.88 -13.98 9.38
CA PHE A 592 -10.55 -12.91 10.32
C PHE A 592 -10.18 -11.61 9.60
N ASN A 593 -10.20 -10.51 10.35
CA ASN A 593 -9.87 -9.17 9.86
C ASN A 593 -8.45 -9.06 9.26
N ASP A 594 -7.50 -9.86 9.71
CA ASP A 594 -6.14 -9.90 9.18
C ASP A 594 -5.99 -10.83 7.94
N GLY A 595 -7.10 -11.35 7.43
CA GLY A 595 -7.14 -12.29 6.31
C GLY A 595 -6.84 -13.74 6.68
N THR A 596 -6.58 -14.06 7.96
CA THR A 596 -6.37 -15.45 8.39
C THR A 596 -7.67 -16.26 8.31
N GLU A 597 -7.55 -17.58 8.18
CA GLU A 597 -8.69 -18.48 8.03
C GLU A 597 -8.62 -19.63 9.04
N GLU A 598 -9.77 -19.98 9.64
CA GLU A 598 -9.93 -21.15 10.50
C GLU A 598 -11.10 -22.04 10.06
N TYR A 599 -11.06 -23.30 10.46
CA TYR A 599 -12.01 -24.33 10.04
C TYR A 599 -12.74 -24.94 11.23
N LEU A 600 -14.07 -24.99 11.14
CA LEU A 600 -14.96 -25.42 12.21
C LEU A 600 -15.87 -26.55 11.72
N SER A 601 -16.09 -27.58 12.55
CA SER A 601 -17.08 -28.63 12.30
C SER A 601 -18.16 -28.57 13.38
N LEU A 602 -19.41 -28.35 13.00
CA LEU A 602 -20.54 -28.16 13.92
C LEU A 602 -21.64 -29.21 13.69
N LYS A 603 -22.25 -29.68 14.78
CA LYS A 603 -23.36 -30.65 14.79
C LYS A 603 -24.67 -30.03 15.25
N GLU A 604 -25.74 -30.83 15.26
CA GLU A 604 -27.04 -30.44 15.82
C GLU A 604 -26.95 -30.17 17.32
N ASN A 605 -27.57 -29.08 17.80
CA ASN A 605 -27.57 -28.64 19.21
C ASN A 605 -26.16 -28.51 19.79
N ASP A 606 -25.20 -28.12 18.96
CA ASP A 606 -23.80 -27.95 19.33
C ASP A 606 -23.56 -26.52 19.80
N SER A 607 -22.64 -26.37 20.74
CA SER A 607 -22.21 -25.09 21.27
C SER A 607 -20.72 -24.95 21.07
N PHE A 608 -20.32 -24.08 20.15
CA PHE A 608 -18.93 -23.78 19.91
C PHE A 608 -18.55 -22.47 20.56
N LYS A 609 -17.41 -22.45 21.24
CA LYS A 609 -16.87 -21.28 21.92
C LYS A 609 -15.35 -21.26 21.79
N ALA A 610 -14.81 -20.20 21.21
CA ALA A 610 -13.36 -20.03 21.06
C ALA A 610 -12.93 -18.57 21.25
N GLU A 611 -11.72 -18.39 21.77
CA GLU A 611 -11.07 -17.09 21.90
C GLU A 611 -10.02 -16.90 20.80
N TYR A 612 -10.04 -15.73 20.18
CA TYR A 612 -9.18 -15.35 19.08
C TYR A 612 -8.48 -14.03 19.37
N SER A 613 -7.21 -13.91 18.98
CA SER A 613 -6.48 -12.64 19.12
C SER A 613 -6.96 -11.59 18.10
N VAL A 614 -7.73 -12.01 17.09
CA VAL A 614 -8.18 -11.20 15.94
C VAL A 614 -9.68 -11.38 15.75
N GLN A 615 -10.39 -10.32 15.35
CA GLN A 615 -11.84 -10.34 15.17
C GLN A 615 -12.24 -11.14 13.92
N PRO A 616 -13.17 -12.10 14.04
CA PRO A 616 -13.76 -12.77 12.89
C PRO A 616 -14.78 -11.88 12.18
N VAL A 617 -14.81 -11.93 10.85
CA VAL A 617 -15.67 -11.04 10.02
C VAL A 617 -16.56 -11.76 9.02
N LYS A 618 -16.28 -13.04 8.74
CA LYS A 618 -17.06 -13.82 7.78
C LYS A 618 -17.05 -15.31 8.13
N LEU A 619 -18.19 -15.97 7.91
CA LEU A 619 -18.35 -17.43 8.08
C LEU A 619 -19.04 -18.02 6.85
N THR A 620 -18.43 -19.01 6.22
CA THR A 620 -18.90 -19.62 4.96
C THR A 620 -19.05 -21.14 5.11
N GLN A 621 -20.12 -21.73 4.59
CA GLN A 621 -20.31 -23.19 4.57
C GLN A 621 -19.45 -23.84 3.47
N MET A 622 -18.71 -24.90 3.80
CA MET A 622 -17.87 -25.64 2.85
C MET A 622 -18.57 -26.89 2.31
N ARG A 623 -18.41 -27.22 1.03
CA ARG A 623 -18.95 -28.49 0.47
C ARG A 623 -18.00 -29.65 0.76
N ALA A 624 -18.56 -30.85 0.91
CA ALA A 624 -17.81 -32.09 1.12
C ALA A 624 -16.79 -32.42 0.00
N ASN A 625 -16.85 -31.75 -1.15
CA ASN A 625 -15.95 -31.94 -2.28
C ASN A 625 -14.83 -30.88 -2.36
N ASP A 626 -14.87 -29.85 -1.51
CA ASP A 626 -13.84 -28.80 -1.42
C ASP A 626 -12.72 -29.17 -0.43
N ASN A 627 -12.63 -30.46 -0.07
CA ASN A 627 -11.52 -31.00 0.72
C ASN A 627 -10.58 -31.82 -0.19
N PRO A 628 -9.74 -31.19 -1.02
CA PRO A 628 -8.49 -31.81 -1.45
C PRO A 628 -7.46 -31.58 -0.33
N ASP A 629 -6.53 -32.51 -0.20
CA ASP A 629 -5.41 -32.46 0.74
C ASP A 629 -4.82 -31.05 0.94
N ILE A 630 -4.75 -30.63 2.21
CA ILE A 630 -4.26 -29.33 2.67
C ILE A 630 -2.77 -29.18 2.29
N GLU A 631 -2.49 -28.61 1.11
CA GLU A 631 -1.30 -27.78 0.93
C GLU A 631 -1.64 -26.41 1.51
N GLN A 632 -0.98 -26.06 2.62
CA GLN A 632 -1.13 -24.74 3.22
C GLN A 632 -0.74 -23.68 2.18
N PRO A 633 -1.58 -22.66 1.91
CA PRO A 633 -1.11 -21.48 1.23
C PRO A 633 -0.10 -20.82 2.16
N THR A 634 1.16 -20.83 1.75
CA THR A 634 2.21 -20.03 2.36
C THR A 634 1.89 -18.57 2.01
N THR A 635 1.10 -17.90 2.85
CA THR A 635 0.99 -16.45 2.85
C THR A 635 2.32 -15.89 3.34
N ILE A 636 3.28 -15.81 2.41
CA ILE A 636 4.45 -14.97 2.61
C ILE A 636 3.89 -13.54 2.65
N PRO A 637 4.06 -12.78 3.73
CA PRO A 637 3.67 -11.38 3.73
C PRO A 637 4.34 -10.71 2.53
N HIS A 638 3.55 -10.07 1.66
CA HIS A 638 4.11 -9.25 0.59
C HIS A 638 4.95 -8.17 1.28
N VAL A 639 6.26 -8.25 1.17
CA VAL A 639 7.15 -7.20 1.63
C VAL A 639 7.43 -6.32 0.41
N LEU A 640 7.18 -5.01 0.50
CA LEU A 640 7.53 -4.04 -0.54
C LEU A 640 9.06 -3.86 -0.60
N GLN A 641 9.75 -4.89 -1.07
CA GLN A 641 11.20 -4.94 -1.20
C GLN A 641 11.59 -5.48 -2.57
N GLN A 642 12.61 -4.86 -3.17
CA GLN A 642 13.18 -5.34 -4.43
C GLN A 642 14.68 -5.07 -4.46
N GLU A 643 15.43 -6.07 -4.93
CA GLU A 643 16.87 -5.97 -5.15
C GLU A 643 17.15 -5.80 -6.65
N VAL A 644 18.02 -4.84 -6.98
CA VAL A 644 18.39 -4.52 -8.35
C VAL A 644 19.91 -4.52 -8.47
N ASN A 645 20.41 -5.24 -9.48
CA ASN A 645 21.84 -5.31 -9.77
C ASN A 645 22.26 -4.19 -10.71
N PHE A 646 23.28 -3.46 -10.29
CA PHE A 646 23.94 -2.40 -11.04
C PHE A 646 25.34 -2.86 -11.42
N LYS A 647 25.88 -2.26 -12.47
CA LYS A 647 27.25 -2.47 -12.92
C LYS A 647 27.96 -1.15 -13.12
N VAL A 648 29.28 -1.15 -12.93
CA VAL A 648 30.14 -0.01 -13.20
C VAL A 648 30.90 -0.27 -14.50
N ASN A 649 30.88 0.71 -15.41
CA ASN A 649 31.39 0.55 -16.77
C ASN A 649 32.87 0.95 -16.94
N TRP A 650 33.40 1.81 -16.07
CA TRP A 650 34.79 2.29 -16.08
C TRP A 650 35.23 2.74 -14.68
N ALA A 651 36.53 2.97 -14.49
CA ALA A 651 37.07 3.34 -13.18
C ALA A 651 36.40 4.60 -12.62
N VAL A 652 35.89 4.51 -11.39
CA VAL A 652 35.20 5.60 -10.68
C VAL A 652 35.69 5.64 -9.23
N LYS A 653 35.55 6.80 -8.59
CA LYS A 653 35.91 7.00 -7.19
C LYS A 653 34.87 7.86 -6.48
N ASP A 654 34.52 7.47 -5.27
CA ASP A 654 33.61 8.15 -4.36
C ASP A 654 32.23 8.47 -4.99
N VAL A 655 31.76 7.65 -5.94
CA VAL A 655 30.45 7.85 -6.59
C VAL A 655 29.35 7.41 -5.63
N LYS A 656 28.28 8.20 -5.53
CA LYS A 656 27.07 7.86 -4.77
C LYS A 656 25.87 7.72 -5.69
N LEU A 657 24.91 6.89 -5.28
CA LEU A 657 23.61 6.88 -5.95
C LEU A 657 22.84 8.16 -5.60
N PRO A 658 22.29 8.87 -6.59
CA PRO A 658 21.39 9.99 -6.35
C PRO A 658 20.09 9.56 -5.66
N GLU A 659 19.40 10.52 -5.05
CA GLU A 659 18.03 10.34 -4.51
C GLU A 659 17.08 9.86 -5.62
N ALA A 660 16.36 8.77 -5.33
CA ALA A 660 15.35 8.23 -6.23
C ALA A 660 13.95 8.73 -5.84
N LYS A 661 12.99 8.51 -6.73
CA LYS A 661 11.57 8.80 -6.48
C LYS A 661 10.76 7.53 -6.62
N VAL A 662 9.71 7.40 -5.81
CA VAL A 662 8.68 6.38 -5.99
C VAL A 662 7.39 7.04 -6.45
N ILE A 663 6.82 6.50 -7.52
CA ILE A 663 5.58 6.96 -8.13
C ILE A 663 4.56 5.84 -8.00
N TYR A 664 3.35 6.15 -7.55
CA TYR A 664 2.30 5.14 -7.35
C TYR A 664 0.89 5.75 -7.41
N ARG A 665 -0.12 4.90 -7.50
CA ARG A 665 -1.54 5.27 -7.43
C ARG A 665 -2.26 4.48 -6.36
N ASP A 666 -3.10 5.17 -5.60
CA ASP A 666 -3.92 4.56 -4.56
C ASP A 666 -5.34 4.31 -5.07
N SER A 667 -5.92 3.13 -4.77
CA SER A 667 -7.30 2.81 -5.15
C SER A 667 -8.32 3.81 -4.61
N ASN A 668 -8.09 4.37 -3.42
CA ASN A 668 -8.94 5.36 -2.76
C ASN A 668 -8.77 6.77 -3.35
N ASN A 669 -7.75 7.00 -4.19
CA ASN A 669 -7.58 8.23 -4.98
C ASN A 669 -7.00 7.92 -6.37
N SER A 670 -7.74 7.14 -7.16
CA SER A 670 -7.28 6.65 -8.47
C SER A 670 -6.96 7.75 -9.49
N THR A 671 -7.50 8.96 -9.29
CA THR A 671 -7.31 10.09 -10.20
C THR A 671 -5.97 10.79 -10.07
N GLN A 672 -5.29 10.68 -8.92
CA GLN A 672 -4.07 11.40 -8.63
C GLN A 672 -2.89 10.45 -8.42
N GLU A 673 -1.82 10.69 -9.16
CA GLU A 673 -0.54 10.03 -8.95
C GLU A 673 0.17 10.64 -7.76
N GLN A 674 0.74 9.79 -6.90
CA GLN A 674 1.54 10.19 -5.75
C GLN A 674 3.01 10.02 -6.11
N GLU A 675 3.83 10.95 -5.62
CA GLU A 675 5.28 10.96 -5.79
C GLU A 675 5.92 11.23 -4.42
N GLU A 676 6.80 10.34 -4.00
CA GLU A 676 7.57 10.48 -2.75
C GLU A 676 9.05 10.22 -3.01
N THR A 677 9.93 10.74 -2.16
CA THR A 677 11.38 10.55 -2.28
C THR A 677 11.83 9.25 -1.59
N VAL A 678 12.81 8.58 -2.17
CA VAL A 678 13.47 7.40 -1.59
C VAL A 678 14.82 7.81 -1.03
N THR A 679 15.05 7.55 0.24
CA THR A 679 16.32 7.88 0.91
C THR A 679 17.48 7.14 0.23
N PRO A 680 18.49 7.82 -0.33
CA PRO A 680 19.59 7.17 -1.03
C PRO A 680 20.58 6.50 -0.06
N PRO A 681 21.36 5.51 -0.53
CA PRO A 681 22.41 4.91 0.29
C PRO A 681 23.56 5.90 0.52
N ASP A 682 24.13 5.86 1.73
CA ASP A 682 25.28 6.69 2.09
C ASP A 682 26.63 6.16 1.57
N ASP A 683 26.65 4.89 1.16
CA ASP A 683 27.82 4.16 0.71
C ASP A 683 28.41 4.70 -0.58
N LYS A 684 29.72 4.48 -0.76
CA LYS A 684 30.48 4.93 -1.92
C LYS A 684 30.76 3.78 -2.87
N ILE A 685 30.73 4.07 -4.15
CA ILE A 685 31.01 3.15 -5.24
C ILE A 685 32.38 3.53 -5.81
N ASN A 686 33.32 2.58 -5.78
CA ASN A 686 34.64 2.71 -6.40
C ASN A 686 34.89 1.54 -7.33
N MET A 687 35.48 1.80 -8.49
CA MET A 687 36.00 0.76 -9.36
C MET A 687 37.39 1.12 -9.87
N THR A 688 38.27 0.11 -9.93
CA THR A 688 39.57 0.21 -10.62
C THR A 688 39.64 -0.80 -11.77
N VAL A 689 40.53 -0.54 -12.74
CA VAL A 689 40.79 -1.48 -13.84
C VAL A 689 42.15 -2.11 -13.61
N LEU A 690 42.28 -3.43 -13.67
CA LEU A 690 43.53 -4.14 -13.47
C LEU A 690 43.94 -4.91 -14.72
N LEU A 691 45.25 -5.02 -14.94
CA LEU A 691 45.85 -5.90 -15.93
C LEU A 691 47.01 -6.64 -15.28
N GLU A 692 46.98 -7.98 -15.32
CA GLU A 692 48.07 -8.80 -14.82
C GLU A 692 49.28 -8.76 -15.75
N SER A 693 50.48 -8.72 -15.18
CA SER A 693 51.70 -8.75 -15.98
C SER A 693 51.87 -10.09 -16.70
N ASN A 694 52.01 -10.08 -18.02
CA ASN A 694 52.33 -11.26 -18.81
C ASN A 694 53.79 -11.75 -18.63
N ARG A 695 54.56 -11.12 -17.74
CA ARG A 695 55.99 -11.41 -17.52
C ARG A 695 56.33 -11.97 -16.14
N THR A 696 55.65 -11.54 -15.08
CA THR A 696 55.96 -11.92 -13.69
C THR A 696 54.69 -12.09 -12.86
N ASP A 697 54.63 -13.10 -11.99
CA ASP A 697 53.43 -13.46 -11.20
C ASP A 697 52.99 -12.41 -10.18
N ASN A 698 53.89 -11.49 -9.81
CA ASN A 698 53.65 -10.54 -8.71
C ASN A 698 53.46 -9.08 -9.16
N LEU A 699 53.30 -8.82 -10.47
CA LEU A 699 53.24 -7.47 -11.03
C LEU A 699 51.88 -7.20 -11.68
N LYS A 700 51.22 -6.09 -11.30
CA LYS A 700 49.90 -5.70 -11.82
C LYS A 700 49.88 -4.22 -12.19
N TYR A 701 49.17 -3.90 -13.26
CA TYR A 701 48.84 -2.52 -13.63
C TYR A 701 47.47 -2.18 -13.10
N ILE A 702 47.31 -1.02 -12.44
CA ILE A 702 46.06 -0.54 -11.86
C ILE A 702 45.73 0.81 -12.48
N GLY A 703 44.66 0.84 -13.27
CA GLY A 703 44.09 2.02 -13.89
C GLY A 703 43.01 2.66 -13.03
N ASP A 704 43.06 3.97 -12.87
CA ASP A 704 42.12 4.74 -12.05
C ASP A 704 41.18 5.67 -12.86
N PHE A 705 40.35 6.42 -12.12
CA PHE A 705 39.36 7.35 -12.65
C PHE A 705 39.96 8.63 -13.26
N GLU A 706 41.23 8.96 -12.97
CA GLU A 706 41.94 10.13 -13.52
C GLU A 706 42.73 9.78 -14.79
N GLY A 707 42.72 8.52 -15.22
CA GLY A 707 43.51 8.07 -16.35
C GLY A 707 44.93 7.64 -15.98
N ARG A 708 45.25 7.55 -14.68
CA ARG A 708 46.56 7.10 -14.19
C ARG A 708 46.64 5.59 -14.19
N ILE A 709 47.84 5.08 -14.46
CA ILE A 709 48.18 3.67 -14.39
C ILE A 709 49.33 3.51 -13.40
N SER A 710 49.05 2.87 -12.28
CA SER A 710 50.04 2.51 -11.27
C SER A 710 50.53 1.09 -11.49
N LEU A 711 51.84 0.87 -11.33
CA LEU A 711 52.46 -0.43 -11.37
C LEU A 711 52.71 -0.92 -9.95
N LYS A 712 52.12 -2.05 -9.57
CA LYS A 712 52.23 -2.63 -8.23
C LYS A 712 53.04 -3.93 -8.26
N TYR A 713 54.00 -4.07 -7.35
CA TYR A 713 54.77 -5.29 -7.11
C TYR A 713 54.65 -5.69 -5.63
N ASP A 714 54.12 -6.88 -5.34
CA ASP A 714 53.93 -7.42 -3.98
C ASP A 714 53.44 -6.36 -2.96
N ASP A 715 52.38 -5.64 -3.34
CA ASP A 715 51.72 -4.55 -2.60
C ASP A 715 52.47 -3.22 -2.42
N THR A 716 53.67 -3.07 -3.00
CA THR A 716 54.36 -1.78 -3.11
C THR A 716 54.12 -1.12 -4.47
N ASP A 717 53.76 0.17 -4.45
CA ASP A 717 53.68 0.99 -5.66
C ASP A 717 55.09 1.26 -6.19
N VAL A 718 55.34 0.84 -7.42
CA VAL A 718 56.66 0.89 -8.06
C VAL A 718 56.77 2.11 -8.95
N MET A 719 55.72 2.45 -9.72
CA MET A 719 55.68 3.63 -10.62
C MET A 719 54.25 4.07 -10.96
N GLU A 720 54.06 5.36 -11.26
CA GLU A 720 52.81 5.93 -11.78
C GLU A 720 53.05 6.57 -13.15
N VAL A 721 52.23 6.23 -14.15
CA VAL A 721 52.37 6.71 -15.53
C VAL A 721 51.01 6.97 -16.18
N TYR A 722 51.02 7.69 -17.30
CA TYR A 722 49.86 7.88 -18.17
C TYR A 722 50.15 7.30 -19.55
N ALA A 723 49.13 6.74 -20.21
CA ALA A 723 49.28 6.26 -21.58
C ALA A 723 49.37 7.42 -22.58
N LYS A 724 50.07 7.19 -23.70
CA LYS A 724 50.21 8.17 -24.78
C LYS A 724 49.24 7.85 -25.91
N SER A 725 48.67 8.87 -26.54
CA SER A 725 47.89 8.69 -27.77
C SER A 725 48.78 8.20 -28.92
N GLN A 726 48.19 7.81 -30.06
CA GLN A 726 48.97 7.48 -31.27
C GLN A 726 49.87 8.63 -31.77
N LYS A 727 49.59 9.88 -31.36
CA LYS A 727 50.39 11.07 -31.71
C LYS A 727 51.48 11.39 -30.68
N GLY A 728 51.56 10.65 -29.57
CA GLY A 728 52.56 10.82 -28.52
C GLY A 728 52.12 11.69 -27.33
N ASP A 729 50.93 12.29 -27.38
CA ASP A 729 50.40 13.14 -26.30
C ASP A 729 49.92 12.31 -25.09
N LEU A 730 50.20 12.76 -23.87
CA LEU A 730 49.69 12.12 -22.65
C LEU A 730 48.17 12.28 -22.54
N ILE A 731 47.45 11.18 -22.29
CA ILE A 731 46.01 11.20 -22.04
C ILE A 731 45.78 11.25 -20.52
N LYS A 732 45.22 12.36 -20.02
CA LYS A 732 44.98 12.61 -18.59
C LYS A 732 43.54 13.07 -18.36
N GLY A 733 43.01 12.79 -17.17
CA GLY A 733 41.69 13.27 -16.72
C GLY A 733 40.51 12.54 -17.37
N ILE A 734 40.74 11.38 -17.98
CA ILE A 734 39.69 10.55 -18.57
C ILE A 734 39.72 9.18 -17.90
N ASN A 735 38.57 8.72 -17.41
CA ASN A 735 38.44 7.46 -16.70
C ASN A 735 38.86 6.26 -17.56
N ILE A 736 39.63 5.33 -16.99
CA ILE A 736 40.04 4.10 -17.68
C ILE A 736 38.87 3.11 -17.71
N LYS A 737 38.53 2.61 -18.90
CA LYS A 737 37.48 1.62 -19.13
C LYS A 737 38.02 0.20 -19.21
N SER A 738 39.16 0.00 -19.87
CA SER A 738 39.84 -1.30 -19.95
C SER A 738 41.31 -1.15 -20.26
N MET A 739 42.10 -2.18 -19.91
CA MET A 739 43.51 -2.31 -20.27
C MET A 739 43.74 -3.72 -20.82
N ASN A 740 44.39 -3.83 -21.96
CA ASN A 740 44.70 -5.10 -22.61
C ASN A 740 46.11 -5.05 -23.21
N TYR A 741 46.75 -6.20 -23.39
CA TYR A 741 47.96 -6.24 -24.23
C TYR A 741 47.56 -6.03 -25.69
N SER A 742 48.33 -5.20 -26.41
CA SER A 742 48.13 -4.96 -27.83
C SER A 742 48.27 -6.27 -28.62
N THR A 743 47.40 -6.48 -29.60
CA THR A 743 47.45 -7.63 -30.51
C THR A 743 48.69 -7.58 -31.43
N ASP A 744 49.23 -6.38 -31.65
CA ASP A 744 50.35 -6.15 -32.56
C ASP A 744 51.71 -6.26 -31.85
N ASP A 745 51.75 -5.95 -30.55
CA ASP A 745 52.92 -6.12 -29.69
C ASP A 745 52.50 -6.41 -28.24
N SER A 746 52.76 -7.63 -27.78
CA SER A 746 52.44 -8.08 -26.41
C SER A 746 53.23 -7.36 -25.32
N LYS A 747 54.15 -6.46 -25.68
CA LYS A 747 54.88 -5.57 -24.76
C LYS A 747 54.19 -4.21 -24.57
N VAL A 748 53.18 -3.88 -25.37
CA VAL A 748 52.42 -2.63 -25.30
C VAL A 748 51.07 -2.89 -24.66
N ILE A 749 50.68 -2.03 -23.72
CA ILE A 749 49.36 -2.04 -23.11
C ILE A 749 48.50 -1.03 -23.85
N GLU A 750 47.41 -1.51 -24.46
CA GLU A 750 46.35 -0.68 -25.00
C GLU A 750 45.35 -0.36 -23.88
N VAL A 751 45.13 0.93 -23.66
CA VAL A 751 44.25 1.48 -22.63
C VAL A 751 43.06 2.11 -23.32
N THR A 752 41.85 1.61 -23.05
CA THR A 752 40.62 2.21 -23.57
C THR A 752 40.01 3.09 -22.49
N TYR A 753 39.62 4.31 -22.85
CA TYR A 753 39.03 5.29 -21.95
C TYR A 753 37.49 5.34 -22.07
N LYS A 754 36.81 6.05 -21.15
CA LYS A 754 35.33 6.11 -21.13
C LYS A 754 34.71 6.68 -22.41
N ASP A 755 35.40 7.59 -23.08
CA ASP A 755 34.97 8.23 -24.33
C ASP A 755 35.24 7.37 -25.58
N GLY A 756 35.83 6.17 -25.39
CA GLY A 756 36.24 5.28 -26.46
C GLY A 756 37.61 5.61 -27.07
N SER A 757 38.28 6.67 -26.62
CA SER A 757 39.65 6.95 -27.02
C SER A 757 40.60 5.85 -26.52
N LYS A 758 41.72 5.69 -27.22
CA LYS A 758 42.74 4.68 -26.92
C LYS A 758 44.10 5.33 -26.66
N GLY A 759 44.74 4.89 -25.60
CA GLY A 759 46.12 5.18 -25.26
C GLY A 759 46.99 3.93 -25.33
N TYR A 760 48.28 4.12 -25.53
CA TYR A 760 49.27 3.07 -25.58
C TYR A 760 50.35 3.35 -24.55
N LEU A 761 50.59 2.37 -23.68
CA LEU A 761 51.65 2.41 -22.69
C LEU A 761 52.66 1.33 -23.05
N ASN A 762 53.92 1.73 -23.28
CA ASN A 762 55.04 0.80 -23.32
C ASN A 762 55.70 0.81 -21.94
N PRO A 763 55.38 -0.13 -21.04
CA PRO A 763 55.95 -0.19 -19.70
C PRO A 763 57.49 -0.38 -19.69
N PHE A 764 58.11 -0.63 -20.86
CA PHE A 764 59.55 -0.84 -21.00
C PHE A 764 60.27 0.25 -21.81
N SER A 765 59.60 1.34 -22.18
CA SER A 765 60.28 2.55 -22.67
C SER A 765 60.40 3.57 -21.54
N PHE A 766 61.13 3.22 -20.49
CA PHE A 766 62.02 4.23 -19.93
C PHE A 766 63.10 4.39 -20.99
N ASP A 767 63.27 5.60 -21.50
CA ASP A 767 64.36 5.93 -22.40
C ASP A 767 65.67 5.41 -21.78
N ALA A 768 66.13 4.26 -22.29
CA ALA A 768 67.52 3.84 -22.18
C ALA A 768 68.41 4.67 -23.13
N ASP A 769 67.84 5.69 -23.79
CA ASP A 769 68.48 6.53 -24.78
C ASP A 769 68.49 8.03 -24.42
N SER A 770 68.37 8.39 -23.13
CA SER A 770 68.87 9.69 -22.66
C SER A 770 70.18 9.51 -21.90
N TYR A 771 71.24 9.14 -22.63
CA TYR A 771 72.58 9.51 -22.19
C TYR A 771 72.64 11.04 -22.24
N GLU A 772 72.56 11.70 -21.09
CA GLU A 772 73.20 13.00 -20.98
C GLU A 772 74.70 12.72 -21.00
N VAL A 773 75.26 12.72 -22.21
CA VAL A 773 76.70 12.91 -22.37
C VAL A 773 76.97 14.27 -21.77
N ILE A 774 77.55 14.31 -20.56
CA ILE A 774 78.28 15.49 -20.12
C ILE A 774 79.34 15.69 -21.20
N GLY A 775 79.07 16.62 -22.11
CA GLY A 775 80.04 17.05 -23.07
C GLY A 775 81.25 17.52 -22.27
N ILE A 776 82.30 16.72 -22.26
CA ILE A 776 83.64 17.28 -22.13
C ILE A 776 83.81 18.05 -23.44
N HIS A 777 83.29 19.28 -23.48
CA HIS A 777 83.80 20.26 -24.43
C HIS A 777 85.30 20.31 -24.14
N PRO A 778 86.18 20.07 -25.12
CA PRO A 778 87.58 20.41 -24.97
C PRO A 778 87.69 21.94 -25.01
N LYS A 779 87.13 22.60 -23.99
CA LYS A 779 87.24 24.05 -23.77
C LYS A 779 88.72 24.42 -23.78
N ASN A 780 89.60 23.55 -23.31
CA ASN A 780 91.03 23.83 -23.28
C ASN A 780 91.79 23.61 -24.59
N LEU A 781 91.27 22.88 -25.59
CA LEU A 781 91.99 22.69 -26.87
C LEU A 781 91.50 23.67 -27.94
N LYS A 782 90.18 23.90 -28.00
CA LYS A 782 89.58 24.88 -28.92
C LYS A 782 89.97 26.32 -28.53
N ASP A 783 89.99 26.64 -27.22
CA ASP A 783 90.38 27.99 -26.75
C ASP A 783 91.90 28.22 -26.85
N HIS A 784 92.74 27.16 -26.91
CA HIS A 784 94.18 27.29 -27.15
C HIS A 784 94.46 27.51 -28.66
N LEU A 785 93.80 26.77 -29.54
CA LEU A 785 93.89 26.94 -31.00
C LEU A 785 93.27 28.24 -31.51
N ILE A 786 92.15 28.71 -30.93
CA ILE A 786 91.47 29.96 -31.30
C ILE A 786 92.27 31.21 -30.90
N ASN A 787 93.10 31.13 -29.85
CA ASN A 787 93.87 32.28 -29.37
C ASN A 787 95.18 32.51 -30.12
N GLU A 788 95.72 31.51 -30.85
CA GLU A 788 96.94 31.66 -31.66
C GLU A 788 96.72 31.73 -33.18
N ILE A 789 95.57 31.26 -33.71
CA ILE A 789 95.32 31.17 -35.16
C ILE A 789 94.05 31.96 -35.53
N THR A 790 94.22 33.07 -36.25
CA THR A 790 93.12 33.88 -36.76
C THR A 790 92.30 33.16 -37.84
N SER A 791 91.00 32.98 -37.55
CA SER A 791 89.80 32.88 -38.41
C SER A 791 89.61 31.80 -39.50
N ASP A 792 90.54 30.90 -39.81
CA ASP A 792 90.27 29.80 -40.78
C ASP A 792 90.27 28.41 -40.13
N LEU A 793 89.13 28.00 -39.57
CA LEU A 793 88.90 26.67 -38.98
C LEU A 793 88.71 25.55 -40.03
N ASP A 794 88.58 25.89 -41.31
CA ASP A 794 88.26 24.93 -42.39
C ASP A 794 89.46 24.07 -42.84
N ASN A 795 90.68 24.33 -42.34
CA ASN A 795 91.93 23.64 -42.71
C ASN A 795 92.61 22.87 -41.56
N VAL A 796 91.85 22.51 -40.51
CA VAL A 796 92.36 21.68 -39.40
C VAL A 796 91.98 20.22 -39.63
N SER A 797 92.99 19.35 -39.72
CA SER A 797 92.79 17.89 -39.73
C SER A 797 92.93 17.35 -38.31
N TRP A 798 92.05 16.42 -37.93
CA TRP A 798 92.02 15.83 -36.61
C TRP A 798 92.31 14.33 -36.68
N GLU A 799 93.17 13.83 -35.80
CA GLU A 799 93.51 12.41 -35.72
C GLU A 799 93.37 11.92 -34.28
N ILE A 800 92.77 10.73 -34.12
CA ILE A 800 92.68 10.03 -32.84
C ILE A 800 93.69 8.88 -32.88
N THR A 801 94.56 8.80 -31.88
CA THR A 801 95.38 7.61 -31.63
C THR A 801 95.00 7.02 -30.28
N SER A 802 94.71 5.72 -30.27
CA SER A 802 94.40 4.93 -29.08
C SER A 802 95.07 3.56 -29.23
N GLU A 803 95.70 3.06 -28.17
CA GLU A 803 96.27 1.71 -28.15
C GLU A 803 95.18 0.62 -28.03
N ASP A 804 93.93 0.97 -27.69
CA ASP A 804 92.89 -0.02 -27.31
C ASP A 804 91.47 0.28 -27.84
N LEU A 805 91.30 1.15 -28.84
CA LEU A 805 89.98 1.47 -29.42
C LEU A 805 90.01 1.44 -30.96
N ASP A 806 89.67 0.29 -31.54
CA ASP A 806 89.27 0.24 -32.94
C ASP A 806 87.87 0.88 -33.08
N MET A 807 87.80 2.03 -33.75
CA MET A 807 86.60 2.77 -34.19
C MET A 807 85.99 3.79 -33.21
N ALA A 808 86.60 4.97 -33.17
CA ALA A 808 85.91 6.24 -32.87
C ALA A 808 85.84 7.08 -34.17
N ILE A 809 84.69 7.66 -34.50
CA ILE A 809 84.58 8.60 -35.62
C ILE A 809 84.61 10.02 -35.06
N LEU A 810 85.50 10.86 -35.59
CA LEU A 810 85.58 12.28 -35.24
C LEU A 810 84.78 13.09 -36.27
N SER A 811 83.91 13.97 -35.80
CA SER A 811 83.27 14.95 -36.69
C SER A 811 84.31 15.99 -37.18
N SER A 812 83.99 16.72 -38.25
CA SER A 812 84.81 17.85 -38.75
C SER A 812 85.00 18.98 -37.72
N GLU A 813 84.29 18.93 -36.60
CA GLU A 813 84.36 19.89 -35.49
C GLU A 813 85.09 19.34 -34.24
N GLY A 814 85.67 18.14 -34.32
CA GLY A 814 86.45 17.56 -33.22
C GLY A 814 85.64 16.83 -32.13
N VAL A 815 84.42 16.36 -32.44
CA VAL A 815 83.57 15.61 -31.50
C VAL A 815 83.76 14.10 -31.68
N ILE A 816 84.02 13.37 -30.59
CA ILE A 816 84.11 11.90 -30.56
C ILE A 816 82.69 11.29 -30.49
N GLN A 817 82.35 10.38 -31.42
CA GLN A 817 81.11 9.59 -31.38
C GLN A 817 81.39 8.08 -31.31
N TYR A 818 80.68 7.37 -30.44
CA TYR A 818 80.77 5.91 -30.25
C TYR A 818 79.56 5.19 -30.85
N ASN A 819 79.77 4.01 -31.45
CA ASN A 819 78.74 3.31 -32.22
C ASN A 819 78.27 1.94 -31.63
N HIS A 820 78.48 1.65 -30.33
CA HIS A 820 77.86 0.45 -29.70
C HIS A 820 77.70 0.53 -28.17
N VAL A 821 76.86 -0.40 -27.67
CA VAL A 821 76.03 -0.41 -26.44
C VAL A 821 76.80 -0.61 -25.11
N THR A 822 78.12 -0.44 -25.04
CA THR A 822 78.83 -0.44 -23.73
C THR A 822 80.14 0.36 -23.82
N PRO A 823 80.23 1.55 -23.19
CA PRO A 823 81.48 2.30 -23.16
C PRO A 823 82.51 1.60 -22.26
N LYS A 824 83.75 1.44 -22.75
CA LYS A 824 84.90 1.11 -21.89
C LYS A 824 85.56 2.41 -21.42
N VAL A 825 85.71 2.54 -20.11
CA VAL A 825 86.40 3.65 -19.41
C VAL A 825 87.89 3.63 -19.78
N GLY A 826 88.50 4.77 -20.13
CA GLY A 826 89.92 4.87 -20.51
C GLY A 826 90.36 6.25 -21.03
N MET A 827 91.68 6.43 -21.21
CA MET A 827 92.26 7.67 -21.73
C MET A 827 92.32 7.66 -23.27
N VAL A 828 91.90 8.77 -23.89
CA VAL A 828 92.00 9.00 -25.35
C VAL A 828 92.91 10.19 -25.62
N THR A 829 93.84 10.06 -26.56
CA THR A 829 94.65 11.20 -27.03
C THR A 829 94.06 11.73 -28.34
N ILE A 830 93.73 13.02 -28.37
CA ILE A 830 93.25 13.72 -29.56
C ILE A 830 94.36 14.65 -30.05
N GLN A 831 94.74 14.53 -31.32
CA GLN A 831 95.69 15.43 -31.96
C GLN A 831 94.98 16.33 -32.99
N ALA A 832 95.26 17.63 -32.93
CA ALA A 832 94.81 18.62 -33.90
C ALA A 832 96.00 19.13 -34.72
N THR A 833 95.91 19.09 -36.05
CA THR A 833 96.96 19.56 -36.95
C THR A 833 96.43 20.61 -37.91
N LEU A 834 97.04 21.80 -37.94
CA LEU A 834 96.71 22.85 -38.91
C LEU A 834 97.59 22.70 -40.16
N GLN A 835 96.95 22.60 -41.33
CA GLN A 835 97.66 22.56 -42.62
C GLN A 835 97.44 23.87 -43.40
N VAL A 836 98.52 24.46 -43.92
CA VAL A 836 98.45 25.61 -44.84
C VAL A 836 99.24 25.30 -46.10
N ASN A 837 98.58 25.31 -47.25
CA ASN A 837 99.17 24.96 -48.56
C ASN A 837 99.82 23.56 -48.63
N GLY A 838 99.25 22.57 -47.92
CA GLY A 838 99.67 21.17 -47.96
C GLY A 838 100.90 20.81 -47.12
N ASN A 839 101.34 21.69 -46.20
CA ASN A 839 102.35 21.38 -45.18
C ASN A 839 101.76 21.59 -43.77
N ASP A 840 102.14 20.72 -42.82
CA ASP A 840 101.75 20.82 -41.41
C ASP A 840 102.46 22.03 -40.75
N LEU A 841 101.68 22.99 -40.23
CA LEU A 841 102.21 24.23 -39.66
C LEU A 841 102.27 24.20 -38.12
N TYR A 842 101.33 23.51 -37.47
CA TYR A 842 101.21 23.41 -36.01
C TYR A 842 100.45 22.14 -35.61
N SER A 843 100.89 21.44 -34.56
CA SER A 843 100.14 20.32 -33.97
C SER A 843 100.17 20.33 -32.43
N ASP A 844 99.03 20.02 -31.81
CA ASP A 844 98.86 19.97 -30.36
C ASP A 844 98.04 18.74 -29.94
N THR A 845 98.25 18.23 -28.73
CA THR A 845 97.61 17.01 -28.21
C THR A 845 96.90 17.23 -26.88
N ALA A 846 95.70 16.65 -26.74
CA ALA A 846 94.95 16.60 -25.48
C ALA A 846 94.67 15.17 -25.06
N ILE A 847 94.84 14.89 -23.77
CA ILE A 847 94.41 13.62 -23.14
C ILE A 847 93.03 13.85 -22.52
N VAL A 848 92.06 13.03 -22.91
CA VAL A 848 90.69 13.04 -22.38
C VAL A 848 90.47 11.76 -21.58
N ASP A 849 90.13 11.91 -20.30
CA ASP A 849 89.73 10.81 -19.42
C ASP A 849 88.20 10.63 -19.46
N ILE A 850 87.73 9.46 -19.88
CA ILE A 850 86.30 9.16 -20.01
C ILE A 850 85.86 8.34 -18.79
N GLN A 851 85.06 8.94 -17.90
CA GLN A 851 84.60 8.35 -16.63
C GLN A 851 83.13 7.88 -16.66
N SER A 852 82.74 7.04 -15.69
CA SER A 852 81.38 6.49 -15.56
C SER A 852 80.43 7.44 -14.80
N GLY A 853 79.16 7.54 -15.23
CA GLY A 853 78.14 8.38 -14.58
C GLY A 853 77.58 7.78 -13.28
N LEU A 854 77.14 8.65 -12.36
CA LEU A 854 76.58 8.28 -11.05
C LEU A 854 75.25 7.49 -11.20
N LYS A 855 75.20 6.25 -10.70
CA LYS A 855 73.99 5.39 -10.80
C LYS A 855 73.19 5.30 -9.51
N LYS A 856 73.85 5.37 -8.36
CA LYS A 856 73.25 5.26 -7.03
C LYS A 856 74.17 5.91 -5.99
N ILE A 857 73.61 6.42 -4.89
CA ILE A 857 74.37 6.78 -3.68
C ILE A 857 74.16 5.71 -2.61
N LYS A 858 75.25 5.18 -2.05
CA LYS A 858 75.26 4.24 -0.93
C LYS A 858 75.55 4.98 0.37
N ILE A 859 74.73 4.76 1.41
CA ILE A 859 74.87 5.39 2.72
C ILE A 859 75.38 4.34 3.71
N GLU A 860 76.48 4.63 4.42
CA GLU A 860 77.10 3.70 5.37
C GLU A 860 77.51 4.42 6.67
N PRO A 861 77.47 3.75 7.85
CA PRO A 861 76.94 2.40 8.08
C PRO A 861 75.40 2.39 8.20
N GLU A 862 74.78 1.25 7.90
CA GLU A 862 73.41 0.99 8.34
C GLU A 862 73.42 0.83 9.87
N HIS A 863 72.75 1.73 10.60
CA HIS A 863 72.81 1.75 12.08
C HIS A 863 71.46 2.10 12.71
N ASN A 864 71.12 1.40 13.79
CA ASN A 864 69.96 1.70 14.63
C ASN A 864 70.43 2.55 15.83
N LEU A 865 69.84 3.72 16.05
CA LEU A 865 70.26 4.67 17.09
C LEU A 865 69.44 4.53 18.39
N ASN A 866 70.09 4.54 19.56
CA ASN A 866 69.45 4.75 20.87
C ASN A 866 69.24 6.25 21.18
N ILE A 867 68.31 6.60 22.09
CA ILE A 867 68.07 8.01 22.46
C ILE A 867 69.35 8.62 23.04
N GLY A 868 69.80 9.74 22.47
CA GLY A 868 71.05 10.42 22.81
C GLY A 868 72.30 9.89 22.10
N GLU A 869 72.22 8.79 21.35
CA GLU A 869 73.31 8.25 20.54
C GLU A 869 73.54 9.11 19.28
N THR A 870 74.80 9.29 18.89
CA THR A 870 75.22 10.01 17.68
C THR A 870 76.03 9.08 16.76
N VAL A 871 75.65 8.98 15.49
CA VAL A 871 76.40 8.23 14.45
C VAL A 871 76.80 9.17 13.31
N ILE A 872 77.93 8.88 12.65
CA ILE A 872 78.33 9.55 11.42
C ILE A 872 77.94 8.66 10.25
N LEU A 873 77.10 9.18 9.34
CA LEU A 873 76.73 8.53 8.10
C LEU A 873 77.51 9.16 6.94
N THR A 874 77.98 8.32 6.01
CA THR A 874 78.72 8.73 4.82
C THR A 874 77.97 8.30 3.56
N ALA A 875 77.68 9.27 2.69
CA ALA A 875 77.15 9.05 1.35
C ALA A 875 78.30 8.86 0.34
N SER A 876 78.30 7.74 -0.38
CA SER A 876 79.34 7.36 -1.35
C SER A 876 78.73 7.00 -2.72
N PRO A 877 79.36 7.35 -3.84
CA PRO A 877 78.84 7.08 -5.18
C PRO A 877 78.97 5.60 -5.57
N TYR A 878 78.03 5.10 -6.38
CA TYR A 878 78.07 3.77 -7.00
C TYR A 878 77.81 3.88 -8.53
N PRO A 879 78.65 3.25 -9.37
CA PRO A 879 79.87 2.52 -9.00
C PRO A 879 80.92 3.47 -8.38
N SER A 880 81.88 2.93 -7.61
CA SER A 880 82.77 3.70 -6.74
C SER A 880 83.70 4.69 -7.46
N ASP A 881 83.79 4.57 -8.78
CA ASP A 881 84.53 5.40 -9.72
C ASP A 881 83.69 6.52 -10.34
N ALA A 882 82.40 6.65 -9.99
CA ALA A 882 81.55 7.75 -10.43
C ALA A 882 81.89 9.08 -9.72
N PHE A 883 81.84 10.18 -10.45
CA PHE A 883 82.12 11.53 -9.95
C PHE A 883 80.97 12.05 -9.06
N LEU A 884 81.30 12.67 -7.92
CA LEU A 884 80.34 13.25 -6.96
C LEU A 884 80.86 14.60 -6.42
N ILE A 885 80.25 15.71 -6.83
CA ILE A 885 80.61 17.08 -6.45
C ILE A 885 80.11 17.44 -5.04
N GLY A 886 78.96 16.91 -4.61
CA GLY A 886 78.36 17.28 -3.32
C GLY A 886 77.05 16.54 -3.00
N VAL A 887 76.66 16.54 -1.72
CA VAL A 887 75.35 16.08 -1.27
C VAL A 887 74.74 17.01 -0.24
N GLU A 888 73.41 17.12 -0.24
CA GLU A 888 72.61 17.77 0.79
C GLU A 888 71.81 16.72 1.59
N TRP A 889 71.55 17.01 2.87
CA TRP A 889 70.84 16.11 3.78
C TRP A 889 69.55 16.76 4.30
N GLU A 890 68.43 16.06 4.20
CA GLU A 890 67.11 16.53 4.65
C GLU A 890 66.43 15.49 5.55
N LYS A 891 65.83 15.92 6.67
CA LYS A 891 65.12 15.03 7.62
C LYS A 891 63.61 15.17 7.49
N SER A 892 62.88 14.06 7.58
CA SER A 892 61.41 14.05 7.46
C SER A 892 60.66 14.56 8.69
N ASN A 893 61.28 14.57 9.87
CA ASN A 893 60.70 15.05 11.13
C ASN A 893 61.82 15.50 12.10
N ASN A 894 61.43 15.92 13.31
CA ASN A 894 62.35 16.43 14.32
C ASN A 894 62.84 15.38 15.35
N ASN A 895 62.59 14.09 15.13
CA ASN A 895 63.00 13.03 16.07
C ASN A 895 64.52 12.78 16.06
N ILE A 896 65.23 13.35 15.07
CA ILE A 896 66.69 13.37 14.97
C ILE A 896 67.20 14.81 14.79
N ASP A 897 68.41 15.07 15.25
CA ASP A 897 69.22 16.21 14.84
C ASP A 897 70.29 15.79 13.83
N ILE A 898 70.61 16.69 12.91
CA ILE A 898 71.67 16.48 11.91
C ILE A 898 72.68 17.62 11.95
N ALA A 899 73.97 17.29 11.82
CA ALA A 899 75.06 18.24 11.68
C ALA A 899 75.98 17.79 10.53
N VAL A 900 76.03 18.59 9.45
CA VAL A 900 76.82 18.27 8.25
C VAL A 900 78.29 18.59 8.48
N ASN A 901 79.18 17.69 8.05
CA ASN A 901 80.62 17.91 8.13
C ASN A 901 81.12 18.73 6.94
N GLU A 902 81.26 20.05 7.10
CA GLU A 902 81.70 20.96 6.04
C GLU A 902 83.12 20.66 5.49
N LYS A 903 83.93 19.83 6.18
CA LYS A 903 85.29 19.47 5.75
C LYS A 903 85.36 18.16 4.95
N LYS A 904 84.29 17.37 4.90
CA LYS A 904 84.25 16.10 4.18
C LYS A 904 82.90 15.93 3.48
N ILE A 905 82.95 15.97 2.15
CA ILE A 905 81.79 15.81 1.28
C ILE A 905 81.16 14.44 1.55
N GLY A 906 79.85 14.41 1.82
CA GLY A 906 79.12 13.16 2.06
C GLY A 906 78.90 12.76 3.51
N GLU A 907 79.53 13.42 4.50
CA GLU A 907 79.40 13.03 5.92
C GLU A 907 78.36 13.89 6.68
N VAL A 908 77.45 13.22 7.42
CA VAL A 908 76.50 13.86 8.35
C VAL A 908 76.52 13.14 9.71
N SER A 909 76.56 13.92 10.79
CA SER A 909 76.34 13.39 12.15
C SER A 909 74.85 13.42 12.47
N VAL A 910 74.29 12.29 12.89
CA VAL A 910 72.87 12.12 13.24
C VAL A 910 72.74 11.74 14.70
N THR A 911 72.00 12.55 15.48
CA THR A 911 71.74 12.31 16.91
C THR A 911 70.26 12.06 17.14
N ARG A 912 69.89 10.96 17.84
CA ARG A 912 68.47 10.66 18.14
C ARG A 912 67.97 11.49 19.33
N ARG A 913 66.82 12.14 19.16
CA ARG A 913 66.13 12.96 20.18
C ARG A 913 64.96 12.24 20.84
N ASP A 914 64.07 11.64 20.04
CA ASP A 914 62.80 11.05 20.50
C ASP A 914 62.50 9.69 19.85
N GLU A 915 61.41 9.05 20.26
CA GLU A 915 60.92 7.78 19.69
C GLU A 915 60.12 8.02 18.39
N GLY A 916 60.39 7.21 17.35
CA GLY A 916 59.60 7.18 16.11
C GLY A 916 60.44 7.07 14.83
N LYS A 917 59.83 6.54 13.77
CA LYS A 917 60.50 6.32 12.47
C LYS A 917 60.82 7.66 11.78
N THR A 918 62.05 7.82 11.32
CA THR A 918 62.49 9.04 10.60
C THR A 918 63.18 8.66 9.29
N ILE A 919 62.85 9.37 8.21
CA ILE A 919 63.50 9.20 6.91
C ILE A 919 64.52 10.33 6.75
N LEU A 920 65.75 9.94 6.43
CA LEU A 920 66.82 10.86 6.11
C LEU A 920 67.09 10.78 4.61
N LYS A 921 66.90 11.89 3.90
CA LYS A 921 67.08 11.99 2.47
C LYS A 921 68.47 12.55 2.15
N VAL A 922 69.14 11.93 1.18
CA VAL A 922 70.35 12.45 0.53
C VAL A 922 69.97 12.97 -0.84
N ILE A 923 70.35 14.21 -1.12
CA ILE A 923 70.10 14.87 -2.39
C ILE A 923 71.45 15.13 -3.05
N SER A 924 71.65 14.62 -4.25
CA SER A 924 72.85 14.92 -5.05
C SER A 924 72.85 16.39 -5.45
N SER A 925 73.96 17.10 -5.23
CA SER A 925 74.07 18.52 -5.61
C SER A 925 74.17 18.75 -7.12
N GLU A 926 74.38 17.70 -7.92
CA GLU A 926 74.59 17.78 -9.38
C GLU A 926 73.28 17.78 -10.17
N ASP A 927 72.43 16.78 -9.90
CA ASP A 927 71.21 16.48 -10.67
C ASP A 927 69.94 16.62 -9.83
N LYS A 928 70.08 16.97 -8.54
CA LYS A 928 69.00 17.02 -7.53
C LYS A 928 68.24 15.71 -7.35
N ASN A 929 68.82 14.57 -7.77
CA ASN A 929 68.20 13.27 -7.55
C ASN A 929 68.19 12.94 -6.05
N ILE A 930 67.06 12.41 -5.59
CA ILE A 930 66.77 12.14 -4.18
C ILE A 930 66.91 10.65 -3.91
N TRP A 931 67.77 10.30 -2.94
CA TRP A 931 67.96 8.94 -2.46
C TRP A 931 67.59 8.86 -0.98
N ASN A 932 66.74 7.90 -0.61
CA ASN A 932 66.22 7.80 0.75
C ASN A 932 67.01 6.75 1.56
N ALA A 933 67.49 7.14 2.75
CA ALA A 933 67.84 6.20 3.81
C ALA A 933 66.74 6.18 4.86
N THR A 934 66.22 5.00 5.16
CA THR A 934 65.30 4.82 6.29
C THR A 934 66.12 4.51 7.52
N ILE A 935 66.07 5.39 8.54
CA ILE A 935 66.65 5.08 9.85
C ILE A 935 65.53 4.53 10.73
N ILE A 936 65.64 3.26 11.10
CA ILE A 936 64.68 2.58 11.98
C ILE A 936 65.20 2.68 13.41
N THR A 937 64.44 3.29 14.31
CA THR A 937 64.78 3.36 15.73
C THR A 937 63.87 2.40 16.51
N ASN A 938 64.29 1.14 16.67
CA ASN A 938 63.54 0.14 17.42
C ASN A 938 64.05 0.04 18.86
N ASN A 939 63.14 -0.06 19.85
CA ASN A 939 63.46 -0.48 21.21
C ASN A 939 63.43 -2.02 21.26
N ASN A 940 64.58 -2.66 21.46
CA ASN A 940 64.65 -3.96 22.10
C ASN A 940 65.97 -4.05 22.87
N ILE A 941 65.91 -3.71 24.16
CA ILE A 941 66.93 -4.14 25.12
C ILE A 941 66.47 -5.50 25.64
N ASP A 942 67.16 -6.56 25.21
CA ASP A 942 67.22 -7.81 25.97
C ASP A 942 67.86 -7.49 27.32
N THR A 943 67.09 -7.60 28.41
CA THR A 943 67.67 -7.61 29.75
C THR A 943 68.23 -9.01 30.05
N PRO A 944 69.49 -9.13 30.49
CA PRO A 944 70.09 -10.42 30.89
C PRO A 944 69.50 -10.95 32.21
N ASP A 945 69.38 -12.28 32.30
CA ASP A 945 69.15 -13.01 33.56
C ASP A 945 70.12 -12.60 34.67
N THR A 946 69.60 -12.49 35.90
CA THR A 946 70.41 -12.45 37.13
C THR A 946 69.81 -13.34 38.22
N PRO A 947 70.64 -13.87 39.15
CA PRO A 947 70.53 -15.20 39.76
C PRO A 947 69.99 -15.22 41.21
N ASP A 948 69.67 -16.43 41.68
CA ASP A 948 69.17 -16.82 43.03
C ASP A 948 69.90 -16.23 44.25
N THR A 949 69.18 -16.09 45.37
CA THR A 949 69.44 -16.62 46.77
C THR A 949 68.67 -15.82 47.86
N PRO A 950 68.52 -16.25 49.15
CA PRO A 950 67.93 -17.48 49.74
C PRO A 950 66.96 -17.24 50.98
N ASP A 951 66.11 -18.24 51.28
CA ASP A 951 65.41 -18.68 52.54
C ASP A 951 64.91 -17.77 53.71
N THR A 952 63.56 -17.75 53.88
CA THR A 952 62.66 -18.04 55.06
C THR A 952 62.78 -17.28 56.42
N PRO A 953 61.77 -17.28 57.38
CA PRO A 953 60.63 -18.23 57.55
C PRO A 953 59.25 -17.75 58.13
N ASP A 954 58.31 -18.73 58.08
CA ASP A 954 57.12 -19.07 58.91
C ASP A 954 55.72 -18.43 58.73
N THR A 955 54.86 -19.18 58.01
CA THR A 955 53.54 -19.84 58.33
C THR A 955 52.60 -19.28 59.44
N PRO A 956 51.25 -19.52 59.40
CA PRO A 956 50.62 -20.83 59.09
C PRO A 956 49.25 -20.90 58.34
N ASP A 957 49.12 -22.04 57.64
CA ASP A 957 48.01 -23.02 57.52
C ASP A 957 46.59 -22.67 56.99
N THR A 958 46.32 -23.16 55.77
CA THR A 958 45.31 -24.17 55.30
C THR A 958 43.85 -24.15 55.84
N PRO A 959 42.81 -24.62 55.10
CA PRO A 959 42.85 -25.80 54.21
C PRO A 959 42.01 -25.86 52.91
N ASP A 960 42.42 -26.87 52.16
CA ASP A 960 41.99 -27.55 50.92
C ASP A 960 40.50 -27.87 50.67
N THR A 961 40.16 -27.83 49.35
CA THR A 961 39.35 -28.78 48.54
C THR A 961 37.81 -28.88 48.75
N PRO A 962 36.98 -29.43 47.81
CA PRO A 962 37.32 -30.22 46.60
C PRO A 962 36.54 -29.96 45.29
N ASP A 963 37.14 -30.52 44.23
CA ASP A 963 36.68 -31.05 42.94
C ASP A 963 35.20 -31.42 42.66
N THR A 964 34.77 -31.06 41.43
CA THR A 964 33.89 -31.70 40.39
C THR A 964 32.49 -32.29 40.78
N PRO A 965 31.52 -32.58 39.85
CA PRO A 965 31.64 -32.87 38.40
C PRO A 965 30.57 -32.31 37.44
N GLU A 966 30.86 -32.53 36.15
CA GLU A 966 30.01 -32.68 34.96
C GLU A 966 28.49 -32.88 35.18
N ASN A 967 27.63 -32.35 34.29
CA ASN A 967 27.27 -32.98 33.00
C ASN A 967 25.88 -32.52 32.49
N ASN A 968 25.83 -32.34 31.16
CA ASN A 968 24.71 -32.59 30.24
C ASN A 968 23.39 -31.78 30.25
N LYS A 969 23.14 -31.23 29.05
CA LYS A 969 21.88 -31.22 28.26
C LYS A 969 20.70 -30.47 28.89
N TRP A 970 20.11 -29.53 28.15
CA TRP A 970 19.02 -29.74 27.18
C TRP A 970 19.23 -28.80 26.01
#